data_AF-A0A4Q5NMF5-F1
#
_entry.id   AF-A0A4Q5NMF5-F1
#
_cell.length_a   1.000
_cell.length_b   1.000
_cell.length_c   1.000
_cell.angle_alpha   90.00
_cell.angle_beta   90.00
_cell.angle_gamma   90.00
#
_symmetry.space_group_name_H-M   'P 1'
#
loop_
_entity.id
_entity.type
_entity.pdbx_description
1 polymer ?
#
loop_
_entity_poly.entity_id
_entity_poly.type
_entity_poly.pdbx_seq_one_letter_code
_entity_poly.pdbx_strand_id
1 'polypeptide(L)'
;MKPLFLLCGLAVCMTAANAGALLKPTKGDSRNLQPRAMDIRAQVDGAFARTTITTVYSNANRSNIEADFVYAAPPSAVVTGFAYWYGKEKVQALVSDRERAEQIYQVSQPNLDSSLSAMRGKNVFRARISQVAARQDLRVQIELAAPLERESNSVVWRYPLVDDTRDVTLDWLRVRVETDPKRASRDNMGAQQNNGDYLWRKYNFKPKSDVRVAFPSPGGTGVLRADLSAEHRTDGRGGFLDDGFFALDVKSAENPQGDPQISGIETSDITRIERPAPGVARVYGRYSGSNNAVLTWGNQKVSVFFHRPPHGYILEVQHLAQVLWGAHRIQDLSTDPKNRAKVVSLSHSFNLLSKWTSWIAMPSEQRKRYDAEIKRLDVQRRGSQLGRTLALEIEANRPFSPLALQSRAGLRALERSSVGRKTGFEEEHARANALRARMKDLARVVVARKLGLGQSDMRDADARLKRLAEVGAQNEDDFLQNAQQGLRFKQVKALKADYTNQVCALRRSEPEVVALQKRIVALENRYGIADDNFRSKALKLSIEVIAKTTLTEALAGREDGERAARLRDMGERFVRELGDSSFDDTYFKPQVEERLAVASDTLLAEIEAGREKMGVAQSARREVESLYALAPGLRATIRDEGSREWQQDLAWRARAHETAYRLAQTKRDRSSDTIKIGDLQGQLDYLSGHTEQDSDEFEKAETERMNNGEPLQTARQYRLNVDGSEEATPDSSQQDAMLNAGNDYSLLSGNAQITVKAPQNIKEVSAILPDGTQTPLSWNGKARQWETGFDVPTYTRDGRYNVAIVMVDYKGNRTRYTMPFSVDTQKAATLSDIGGNSNLWNLRLVCDTPATSVTASLPWKSVELTAQTNGEFGRPIEVPKAWQGRDGKVRFVITDRARNRTQIEVDWR
;
A
#
# COMPACT_ATOMS: atom_id res chain seq x y z
N MET A 1 8.71 -28.72 54.32
CA MET A 1 9.60 -28.99 53.18
C MET A 1 8.76 -29.27 51.95
N LYS A 2 8.72 -28.34 50.99
CA LYS A 2 8.11 -28.47 49.66
C LYS A 2 9.03 -27.72 48.68
N PRO A 3 9.41 -28.29 47.53
CA PRO A 3 10.46 -27.75 46.70
C PRO A 3 9.96 -26.59 45.81
N LEU A 4 10.92 -25.71 45.55
CA LEU A 4 10.87 -24.43 44.87
C LEU A 4 10.72 -24.62 43.35
N PHE A 5 9.65 -24.10 42.74
CA PHE A 5 9.57 -23.93 41.28
C PHE A 5 10.21 -22.60 40.90
N LEU A 6 11.37 -22.65 40.25
CA LEU A 6 12.07 -21.50 39.69
C LEU A 6 11.43 -21.13 38.35
N LEU A 7 10.58 -20.11 38.34
CA LEU A 7 10.04 -19.50 37.13
C LEU A 7 11.07 -18.47 36.61
N CYS A 8 11.91 -18.85 35.64
CA CYS A 8 12.72 -17.90 34.88
C CYS A 8 11.81 -17.09 33.95
N GLY A 9 11.25 -15.99 34.45
CA GLY A 9 10.60 -14.98 33.63
C GLY A 9 11.64 -14.24 32.79
N LEU A 10 11.46 -14.29 31.46
CA LEU A 10 12.10 -13.37 30.52
C LEU A 10 11.63 -11.94 30.84
N ALA A 11 12.37 -11.23 31.67
CA ALA A 11 12.23 -9.79 31.83
C ALA A 11 12.79 -9.11 30.58
N VAL A 12 11.91 -8.81 29.61
CA VAL A 12 12.21 -7.83 28.57
C VAL A 12 12.32 -6.49 29.27
N CYS A 13 13.56 -6.07 29.53
CA CYS A 13 13.84 -4.73 30.04
C CYS A 13 13.46 -3.74 28.92
N MET A 14 12.31 -3.08 29.04
CA MET A 14 11.93 -1.96 28.19
C MET A 14 12.82 -0.76 28.55
N THR A 15 13.98 -0.66 27.91
CA THR A 15 14.71 0.61 27.83
C THR A 15 13.86 1.60 27.04
N ALA A 16 13.84 2.88 27.46
CA ALA A 16 13.14 3.95 26.76
C ALA A 16 13.44 3.87 25.26
N ALA A 17 12.39 3.76 24.44
CA ALA A 17 12.51 3.51 23.02
C ALA A 17 13.24 4.67 22.32
N ASN A 18 14.51 4.46 21.97
CA ASN A 18 15.18 5.24 20.94
C ASN A 18 14.51 4.94 19.59
N ALA A 19 14.45 5.92 18.68
CA ALA A 19 13.86 5.68 17.38
C ALA A 19 14.63 4.59 16.64
N GLY A 20 13.91 3.70 15.98
CA GLY A 20 14.49 2.52 15.36
C GLY A 20 13.63 2.03 14.22
N ALA A 21 14.17 2.11 13.01
CA ALA A 21 13.62 1.46 11.83
C ALA A 21 14.05 -0.01 11.76
N LEU A 22 13.15 -0.86 11.30
CA LEU A 22 13.36 -2.28 11.13
C LEU A 22 12.58 -2.76 9.92
N LEU A 23 13.27 -3.23 8.87
CA LEU A 23 12.63 -3.98 7.80
C LEU A 23 12.88 -5.47 7.98
N LYS A 24 11.80 -6.21 8.24
CA LYS A 24 11.82 -7.68 8.35
C LYS A 24 10.98 -8.30 7.25
N PRO A 25 11.49 -9.30 6.52
CA PRO A 25 10.65 -10.10 5.65
C PRO A 25 9.51 -10.80 6.41
N THR A 26 8.35 -11.00 5.78
CA THR A 26 7.17 -11.62 6.41
C THR A 26 7.14 -13.15 6.32
N LYS A 27 7.96 -13.77 5.45
CA LYS A 27 8.03 -15.23 5.24
C LYS A 27 9.47 -15.76 5.24
N GLY A 28 9.68 -16.89 5.92
CA GLY A 28 10.89 -17.75 5.83
C GLY A 28 12.18 -17.15 6.39
N ASP A 29 13.32 -17.79 6.03
CA ASP A 29 14.71 -17.43 6.37
C ASP A 29 15.26 -16.20 5.60
N SER A 30 14.37 -15.33 5.10
CA SER A 30 14.73 -14.16 4.30
C SER A 30 15.54 -13.16 5.15
N ARG A 31 16.62 -12.61 4.59
CA ARG A 31 17.50 -11.66 5.28
C ARG A 31 16.81 -10.32 5.47
N ASN A 32 16.99 -9.71 6.64
CA ASN A 32 16.57 -8.33 6.88
C ASN A 32 17.24 -7.40 5.88
N LEU A 33 16.49 -6.40 5.39
CA LEU A 33 17.07 -5.36 4.56
C LEU A 33 17.88 -4.42 5.45
N GLN A 34 19.07 -4.04 4.99
CA GLN A 34 19.99 -3.20 5.76
C GLN A 34 20.04 -1.79 5.17
N PRO A 35 20.08 -0.74 6.01
CA PRO A 35 20.23 0.62 5.52
C PRO A 35 21.57 0.75 4.79
N ARG A 36 21.52 1.20 3.54
CA ARG A 36 22.66 1.41 2.66
C ARG A 36 23.01 2.90 2.54
N ALA A 37 21.99 3.75 2.48
CA ALA A 37 22.17 5.19 2.42
C ALA A 37 21.00 5.96 3.02
N MET A 38 21.25 7.18 3.49
CA MET A 38 20.25 8.01 4.18
C MET A 38 20.35 9.49 3.77
N ASP A 39 19.21 10.11 3.46
CA ASP A 39 19.01 11.56 3.31
C ASP A 39 18.01 12.04 4.38
N ILE A 40 18.51 12.78 5.36
CA ILE A 40 17.75 13.29 6.50
C ILE A 40 17.65 14.81 6.35
N ARG A 41 16.43 15.34 6.37
CA ARG A 41 16.17 16.77 6.31
C ARG A 41 15.32 17.17 7.48
N ALA A 42 15.86 18.02 8.35
CA ALA A 42 15.11 18.62 9.44
C ALA A 42 14.89 20.11 9.16
N GLN A 43 13.67 20.57 9.36
CA GLN A 43 13.33 21.98 9.39
C GLN A 43 12.89 22.29 10.82
N VAL A 44 13.58 23.23 11.45
CA VAL A 44 13.38 23.62 12.84
C VAL A 44 12.72 24.99 12.89
N ASP A 45 11.58 25.06 13.57
CA ASP A 45 10.81 26.28 13.82
C ASP A 45 10.54 26.38 15.33
N GLY A 46 11.19 27.35 15.99
CA GLY A 46 11.21 27.48 17.44
C GLY A 46 11.71 26.21 18.14
N ALA A 47 10.85 25.61 18.97
CA ALA A 47 11.12 24.37 19.72
C ALA A 47 10.51 23.14 19.05
N PHE A 48 10.19 23.21 17.76
CA PHE A 48 9.55 22.13 17.03
C PHE A 48 10.34 21.84 15.76
N ALA A 49 10.29 20.60 15.28
CA ALA A 49 10.91 20.23 14.02
C ALA A 49 10.05 19.31 13.17
N ARG A 50 10.05 19.56 11.86
CA ARG A 50 9.69 18.57 10.85
C ARG A 50 10.95 17.83 10.44
N THR A 51 10.92 16.50 10.39
CA THR A 51 12.06 15.70 9.92
C THR A 51 11.60 14.72 8.84
N THR A 52 12.14 14.85 7.64
CA THR A 52 11.97 13.88 6.55
C THR A 52 13.19 12.98 6.50
N ILE A 53 12.98 11.68 6.70
CA ILE A 53 14.02 10.65 6.67
C ILE A 53 13.79 9.83 5.43
N THR A 54 14.75 9.80 4.52
CA THR A 54 14.73 8.93 3.35
C THR A 54 15.86 7.92 3.46
N THR A 55 15.52 6.65 3.58
CA THR A 55 16.48 5.56 3.71
C THR A 55 16.40 4.66 2.49
N VAL A 56 17.55 4.36 1.90
CA VAL A 56 17.71 3.32 0.88
C VAL A 56 18.14 2.06 1.61
N TYR A 57 17.31 1.03 1.56
CA TYR A 57 17.58 -0.28 2.15
C TYR A 57 18.05 -1.24 1.07
N SER A 58 19.19 -1.88 1.30
CA SER A 58 19.70 -2.93 0.43
C SER A 58 18.92 -4.22 0.60
N ASN A 59 18.40 -4.76 -0.50
CA ASN A 59 17.75 -6.07 -0.50
C ASN A 59 18.74 -7.15 -0.93
N ALA A 60 19.30 -7.88 0.04
CA ALA A 60 20.21 -9.00 -0.24
C ALA A 60 19.48 -10.28 -0.70
N ASN A 61 18.15 -10.31 -0.68
CA ASN A 61 17.35 -11.48 -1.03
C ASN A 61 17.29 -11.68 -2.55
N ARG A 62 17.32 -12.96 -2.97
CA ARG A 62 17.33 -13.39 -4.39
C ARG A 62 15.95 -13.68 -4.96
N SER A 63 14.93 -13.69 -4.12
CA SER A 63 13.53 -13.78 -4.51
C SER A 63 12.84 -12.47 -4.18
N ASN A 64 11.71 -12.22 -4.83
CA ASN A 64 10.80 -11.18 -4.37
C ASN A 64 10.37 -11.51 -2.94
N ILE A 65 10.42 -10.51 -2.07
CA ILE A 65 10.02 -10.66 -0.67
C ILE A 65 8.95 -9.64 -0.35
N GLU A 66 8.12 -9.99 0.63
CA GLU A 66 7.27 -9.03 1.32
C GLU A 66 8.00 -8.60 2.60
N ALA A 67 7.97 -7.32 2.93
CA ALA A 67 8.71 -6.75 4.06
C ALA A 67 7.78 -5.98 5.01
N ASP A 68 7.74 -6.39 6.27
CA ASP A 68 7.23 -5.60 7.38
C ASP A 68 8.26 -4.53 7.76
N PHE A 69 7.97 -3.29 7.36
CA PHE A 69 8.58 -2.10 7.89
C PHE A 69 7.99 -1.77 9.27
N VAL A 70 8.83 -1.72 10.29
CA VAL A 70 8.47 -1.31 11.64
C VAL A 70 9.34 -0.12 12.00
N TYR A 71 8.71 1.00 12.32
CA TYR A 71 9.39 2.20 12.78
C TYR A 71 8.87 2.57 14.17
N ALA A 72 9.76 2.54 15.16
CA ALA A 72 9.48 3.13 16.46
C ALA A 72 9.78 4.63 16.38
N ALA A 73 8.75 5.48 16.41
CA ALA A 73 8.94 6.91 16.47
C ALA A 73 9.37 7.33 17.90
N PRO A 74 10.15 8.41 18.05
CA PRO A 74 10.42 8.99 19.36
C PRO A 74 9.13 9.24 20.16
N PRO A 75 9.13 9.13 21.50
CA PRO A 75 7.92 9.28 22.33
C PRO A 75 7.11 10.57 22.12
N SER A 76 7.76 11.67 21.76
CA SER A 76 7.12 12.96 21.48
C SER A 76 6.87 13.23 19.99
N ALA A 77 7.36 12.37 19.10
CA ALA A 77 7.21 12.55 17.66
C ALA A 77 5.90 11.95 17.15
N VAL A 78 5.31 12.64 16.19
CA VAL A 78 4.16 12.19 15.40
C VAL A 78 4.67 11.78 14.03
N VAL A 79 4.27 10.61 13.56
CA VAL A 79 4.54 10.17 12.18
C VAL A 79 3.47 10.78 11.26
N THR A 80 3.89 11.66 10.36
CA THR A 80 3.01 12.53 9.56
C THR A 80 2.94 12.11 8.09
N GLY A 81 3.92 11.33 7.64
CA GLY A 81 3.93 10.77 6.30
C GLY A 81 4.72 9.48 6.21
N PHE A 82 4.31 8.62 5.29
CA PHE A 82 5.05 7.44 4.86
C PHE A 82 4.96 7.34 3.34
N ALA A 83 6.07 7.02 2.71
CA ALA A 83 6.12 6.69 1.30
C ALA A 83 7.20 5.64 1.06
N TYR A 84 7.05 4.86 0.01
CA TYR A 84 8.12 4.02 -0.50
C TYR A 84 8.20 4.17 -2.01
N TRP A 85 9.33 3.78 -2.60
CA TRP A 85 9.47 3.80 -4.06
C TRP A 85 9.19 2.41 -4.60
N TYR A 86 8.25 2.36 -5.54
CA TYR A 86 7.97 1.19 -6.36
C TYR A 86 8.51 1.47 -7.76
N GLY A 87 9.65 0.85 -8.11
CA GLY A 87 10.39 1.22 -9.31
C GLY A 87 10.80 2.70 -9.29
N LYS A 88 10.24 3.51 -10.20
CA LYS A 88 10.48 4.96 -10.26
C LYS A 88 9.38 5.79 -9.55
N GLU A 89 8.25 5.18 -9.20
CA GLU A 89 7.10 5.87 -8.61
C GLU A 89 7.28 6.05 -7.09
N LYS A 90 7.07 7.27 -6.58
CA LYS A 90 6.95 7.51 -5.13
C LYS A 90 5.53 7.19 -4.69
N VAL A 91 5.34 6.05 -4.05
CA VAL A 91 4.06 5.59 -3.54
C VAL A 91 3.81 6.19 -2.16
N GLN A 92 3.10 7.31 -2.10
CA GLN A 92 2.71 7.96 -0.84
C GLN A 92 1.50 7.26 -0.22
N ALA A 93 1.58 7.07 1.10
CA ALA A 93 0.54 6.43 1.88
C ALA A 93 -0.54 7.44 2.26
N LEU A 94 -1.80 7.03 2.10
CA LEU A 94 -2.98 7.84 2.38
C LEU A 94 -3.80 7.23 3.52
N VAL A 95 -4.34 8.08 4.38
CA VAL A 95 -5.25 7.64 5.46
C VAL A 95 -6.51 7.01 4.86
N SER A 96 -6.90 5.87 5.44
CA SER A 96 -8.17 5.19 5.23
C SER A 96 -8.72 4.72 6.57
N ASP A 97 -10.04 4.49 6.64
CA ASP A 97 -10.65 3.71 7.73
C ASP A 97 -9.97 2.33 7.80
N ARG A 98 -9.65 1.86 9.02
CA ARG A 98 -8.93 0.59 9.25
C ARG A 98 -9.63 -0.60 8.61
N GLU A 99 -10.95 -0.71 8.73
CA GLU A 99 -11.69 -1.86 8.16
C GLU A 99 -11.65 -1.84 6.64
N ARG A 100 -11.78 -0.65 6.05
CA ARG A 100 -11.64 -0.45 4.60
C ARG A 100 -10.21 -0.76 4.15
N ALA A 101 -9.20 -0.36 4.92
CA ALA A 101 -7.80 -0.63 4.63
C ALA A 101 -7.45 -2.12 4.68
N GLU A 102 -8.04 -2.86 5.62
CA GLU A 102 -7.90 -4.31 5.70
C GLU A 102 -8.62 -5.01 4.53
N GLN A 103 -9.80 -4.54 4.14
CA GLN A 103 -10.51 -5.06 2.96
C GLN A 103 -9.71 -4.80 1.68
N ILE A 104 -9.14 -3.60 1.52
CA ILE A 104 -8.23 -3.26 0.42
C ILE A 104 -7.10 -4.27 0.35
N TYR A 105 -6.44 -4.49 1.47
CA TYR A 105 -5.30 -5.37 1.57
C TYR A 105 -5.66 -6.83 1.25
N GLN A 106 -6.79 -7.33 1.75
CA GLN A 106 -7.24 -8.71 1.53
C GLN A 106 -7.69 -8.99 0.10
N VAL A 107 -8.34 -8.02 -0.55
CA VAL A 107 -8.83 -8.16 -1.95
C VAL A 107 -7.71 -7.92 -2.96
N SER A 108 -6.65 -7.21 -2.57
CA SER A 108 -5.41 -7.11 -3.34
C SER A 108 -4.72 -8.48 -3.32
N GLN A 109 -4.84 -9.25 -4.41
CA GLN A 109 -4.24 -10.59 -4.55
C GLN A 109 -2.75 -10.62 -4.15
N PRO A 110 -2.16 -11.80 -3.80
CA PRO A 110 -0.73 -11.94 -3.48
C PRO A 110 0.29 -11.47 -4.55
N ASN A 111 -0.18 -11.01 -5.72
CA ASN A 111 0.61 -10.44 -6.81
C ASN A 111 0.45 -8.90 -6.96
N LEU A 112 -0.13 -8.20 -5.97
CA LEU A 112 -0.39 -6.75 -6.01
C LEU A 112 0.40 -5.99 -4.93
N ASP A 113 1.09 -4.92 -5.35
CA ASP A 113 1.98 -4.06 -4.54
C ASP A 113 1.24 -3.11 -3.58
N SER A 114 0.28 -3.64 -2.81
CA SER A 114 -0.39 -2.87 -1.76
C SER A 114 0.43 -2.87 -0.47
N SER A 115 0.61 -1.71 0.16
CA SER A 115 1.16 -1.64 1.51
C SER A 115 0.15 -1.13 2.53
N LEU A 116 -0.02 -1.88 3.61
CA LEU A 116 -0.92 -1.54 4.71
C LEU A 116 -0.10 -1.15 5.93
N SER A 117 -0.45 -0.03 6.55
CA SER A 117 0.18 0.39 7.79
C SER A 117 -0.79 0.76 8.89
N ALA A 118 -0.45 0.34 10.10
CA ALA A 118 -1.24 0.56 11.30
C ALA A 118 -0.33 0.90 12.48
N MET A 119 -0.84 1.71 13.41
CA MET A 119 -0.19 1.90 14.71
C MET A 119 -0.37 0.64 15.57
N ARG A 120 0.72 0.19 16.21
CA ARG A 120 0.70 -0.86 17.24
C ARG A 120 1.30 -0.29 18.53
N GLY A 121 0.47 0.08 19.50
CA GLY A 121 0.95 0.71 20.73
C GLY A 121 1.25 2.20 20.59
N LYS A 122 1.91 2.81 21.59
CA LYS A 122 1.92 4.26 21.79
C LYS A 122 2.70 5.07 20.75
N ASN A 123 3.63 4.49 19.99
CA ASN A 123 4.38 5.18 18.91
C ASN A 123 5.12 4.22 17.94
N VAL A 124 4.61 3.00 17.74
CA VAL A 124 5.18 2.08 16.75
C VAL A 124 4.32 2.05 15.50
N PHE A 125 4.91 2.50 14.41
CA PHE A 125 4.36 2.42 13.07
C PHE A 125 4.78 1.09 12.45
N ARG A 126 3.84 0.31 11.91
CA ARG A 126 4.16 -0.84 11.07
C ARG A 126 3.52 -0.65 9.71
N ALA A 127 4.29 -0.74 8.63
CA ALA A 127 3.83 -0.85 7.25
C ALA A 127 4.28 -2.19 6.66
N ARG A 128 3.39 -2.87 5.95
CA ARG A 128 3.73 -4.10 5.22
C ARG A 128 3.88 -3.76 3.75
N ILE A 129 5.05 -3.98 3.15
CA ILE A 129 5.33 -3.73 1.75
C ILE A 129 5.28 -5.08 1.03
N SER A 130 4.24 -5.28 0.22
CA SER A 130 3.87 -6.56 -0.41
C SER A 130 4.91 -7.12 -1.38
N GLN A 131 5.65 -6.26 -2.08
CA GLN A 131 6.72 -6.72 -2.96
C GLN A 131 7.93 -5.80 -2.90
N VAL A 132 9.07 -6.40 -2.59
CA VAL A 132 10.40 -5.87 -2.82
C VAL A 132 11.09 -6.83 -3.78
N ALA A 133 11.40 -6.34 -4.98
CA ALA A 133 12.00 -7.16 -6.01
C ALA A 133 13.36 -7.71 -5.55
N ALA A 134 13.67 -8.94 -5.98
CA ALA A 134 14.96 -9.58 -5.73
C ALA A 134 16.11 -8.63 -6.09
N ARG A 135 17.09 -8.51 -5.20
CA ARG A 135 18.30 -7.67 -5.41
C ARG A 135 18.06 -6.18 -5.66
N GLN A 136 16.82 -5.68 -5.55
CA GLN A 136 16.54 -4.26 -5.74
C GLN A 136 16.47 -3.53 -4.40
N ASP A 137 17.17 -2.39 -4.33
CA ASP A 137 17.12 -1.53 -3.17
C ASP A 137 15.70 -0.97 -2.97
N LEU A 138 15.21 -1.04 -1.74
CA LEU A 138 13.95 -0.45 -1.36
C LEU A 138 14.21 0.93 -0.75
N ARG A 139 13.71 1.98 -1.39
CA ARG A 139 13.73 3.32 -0.82
C ARG A 139 12.44 3.56 -0.04
N VAL A 140 12.59 4.01 1.20
CA VAL A 140 11.49 4.36 2.11
C VAL A 140 11.68 5.78 2.61
N GLN A 141 10.58 6.51 2.77
CA GLN A 141 10.55 7.83 3.37
C GLN A 141 9.56 7.87 4.52
N ILE A 142 9.98 8.47 5.63
CA ILE A 142 9.14 8.82 6.77
C ILE A 142 9.21 10.32 6.95
N GLU A 143 8.07 10.92 7.31
CA GLU A 143 7.99 12.29 7.77
C GLU A 143 7.53 12.31 9.23
N LEU A 144 8.20 13.12 10.04
CA LEU A 144 7.95 13.28 11.46
C LEU A 144 7.70 14.75 11.78
N ALA A 145 6.81 15.01 12.73
CA ALA A 145 6.69 16.27 13.42
C ALA A 145 6.93 16.02 14.91
N ALA A 146 7.82 16.78 15.55
CA ALA A 146 8.11 16.58 16.97
C ALA A 146 8.46 17.90 17.67
N PRO A 147 8.09 18.07 18.95
CA PRO A 147 8.74 19.04 19.81
C PRO A 147 10.17 18.57 20.14
N LEU A 148 11.07 19.54 20.23
CA LEU A 148 12.48 19.34 20.56
C LEU A 148 12.68 19.21 22.07
N GLU A 149 13.76 18.52 22.46
CA GLU A 149 14.17 18.44 23.86
C GLU A 149 14.73 19.78 24.32
N ARG A 150 14.32 20.23 25.50
CA ARG A 150 14.79 21.51 26.05
C ARG A 150 15.88 21.28 27.08
N GLU A 151 17.07 21.80 26.80
CA GLU A 151 18.19 21.88 27.74
C GLU A 151 18.22 23.27 28.42
N SER A 152 19.15 23.50 29.35
CA SER A 152 19.19 24.71 30.18
C SER A 152 19.00 26.00 29.38
N ASN A 153 19.74 26.20 28.28
CA ASN A 153 19.70 27.41 27.43
C ASN A 153 19.43 27.14 25.94
N SER A 154 19.04 25.92 25.57
CA SER A 154 18.89 25.51 24.18
C SER A 154 17.74 24.54 24.01
N VAL A 155 17.24 24.44 22.79
CA VAL A 155 16.45 23.30 22.30
C VAL A 155 17.36 22.44 21.42
N VAL A 156 17.21 21.13 21.52
CA VAL A 156 18.12 20.18 20.87
C VAL A 156 17.34 19.31 19.91
N TRP A 157 17.75 19.37 18.64
CA TRP A 157 17.36 18.37 17.67
C TRP A 157 18.36 17.21 17.73
N ARG A 158 17.83 16.00 17.91
CA ARG A 158 18.59 14.76 17.97
C ARG A 158 18.00 13.75 17.01
N TYR A 159 18.86 13.09 16.24
CA TYR A 159 18.48 11.96 15.41
C TYR A 159 19.28 10.71 15.81
N PRO A 160 18.61 9.60 16.19
CA PRO A 160 19.24 8.39 16.71
C PRO A 160 19.87 7.54 15.59
N LEU A 161 20.92 8.09 14.98
CA LEU A 161 21.58 7.52 13.81
C LEU A 161 22.19 6.14 14.09
N VAL A 162 22.69 5.90 15.31
CA VAL A 162 23.32 4.63 15.67
C VAL A 162 22.29 3.49 15.67
N ASP A 163 21.15 3.72 16.32
CA ASP A 163 20.08 2.72 16.43
C ASP A 163 19.39 2.45 15.09
N ASP A 164 19.20 3.49 14.27
CA ASP A 164 18.60 3.36 12.93
C ASP A 164 19.52 2.63 11.93
N THR A 165 20.85 2.70 12.12
CA THR A 165 21.83 2.04 11.23
C THR A 165 22.33 0.70 11.74
N ARG A 166 22.25 0.42 13.04
CA ARG A 166 22.67 -0.83 13.68
C ARG A 166 24.07 -1.29 13.30
N ASP A 167 25.03 -0.37 13.42
CA ASP A 167 26.45 -0.61 13.13
C ASP A 167 26.80 -0.95 11.67
N VAL A 168 25.87 -0.75 10.73
CA VAL A 168 26.13 -0.88 9.28
C VAL A 168 26.94 0.32 8.77
N THR A 169 27.84 0.07 7.82
CA THR A 169 28.55 1.15 7.11
C THR A 169 27.67 1.64 5.97
N LEU A 170 27.36 2.94 5.97
CA LEU A 170 26.57 3.58 4.92
C LEU A 170 27.45 3.96 3.73
N ASP A 171 27.00 3.70 2.51
CA ASP A 171 27.63 4.19 1.28
C ASP A 171 27.68 5.72 1.31
N TRP A 172 26.58 6.34 1.71
CA TRP A 172 26.52 7.78 1.98
C TRP A 172 25.44 8.16 2.99
N LEU A 173 25.74 9.23 3.72
CA LEU A 173 24.84 9.91 4.65
C LEU A 173 24.80 11.39 4.29
N ARG A 174 23.59 11.90 4.08
CA ARG A 174 23.32 13.33 3.97
C ARG A 174 22.38 13.74 5.09
N VAL A 175 22.79 14.74 5.86
CA VAL A 175 21.92 15.36 6.86
C VAL A 175 21.89 16.85 6.60
N ARG A 176 20.70 17.41 6.43
CA ARG A 176 20.47 18.84 6.34
C ARG A 176 19.56 19.28 7.47
N VAL A 177 19.98 20.28 8.23
CA VAL A 177 19.17 20.89 9.28
C VAL A 177 19.04 22.37 8.97
N GLU A 178 17.83 22.76 8.60
CA GLU A 178 17.42 24.13 8.28
C GLU A 178 16.73 24.73 9.51
N THR A 179 16.97 26.00 9.80
CA THR A 179 16.38 26.68 10.98
C THR A 179 15.88 28.07 10.60
N ASP A 180 14.68 28.40 11.07
CA ASP A 180 14.07 29.73 10.92
C ASP A 180 13.70 30.29 12.31
N PRO A 181 14.18 31.50 12.71
CA PRO A 181 15.22 32.30 12.07
C PRO A 181 16.59 31.62 12.18
N LYS A 182 17.49 31.94 11.25
CA LYS A 182 18.86 31.41 11.21
C LYS A 182 19.62 31.72 12.50
N ARG A 183 19.89 30.71 13.33
CA ARG A 183 20.59 30.86 14.62
C ARG A 183 21.91 30.09 14.67
N ALA A 184 22.93 30.73 15.26
CA ALA A 184 24.21 30.08 15.59
C ALA A 184 23.96 28.93 16.58
N SER A 185 24.39 27.73 16.23
CA SER A 185 24.14 26.50 16.99
C SER A 185 25.43 25.69 17.12
N ARG A 186 25.47 24.76 18.08
CA ARG A 186 26.59 23.84 18.25
C ARG A 186 26.19 22.46 17.75
N ASP A 187 27.06 21.84 16.96
CA ASP A 187 26.88 20.48 16.48
C ASP A 187 28.02 19.55 16.91
N ASN A 188 27.74 18.25 16.93
CA ASN A 188 28.67 17.23 17.40
C ASN A 188 29.43 16.49 16.29
N MET A 189 29.22 16.81 15.02
CA MET A 189 29.77 16.05 13.88
C MET A 189 30.55 16.91 12.86
N GLY A 190 30.75 18.19 13.14
CA GLY A 190 31.48 19.15 12.31
C GLY A 190 30.74 19.48 11.01
N ALA A 191 29.56 20.09 11.09
CA ALA A 191 28.76 20.42 9.91
C ALA A 191 29.44 21.48 9.03
N GLN A 192 29.23 21.40 7.72
CA GLN A 192 29.41 22.55 6.86
C GLN A 192 28.24 23.51 7.09
N GLN A 193 28.54 24.73 7.52
CA GLN A 193 27.54 25.75 7.80
C GLN A 193 27.40 26.72 6.64
N ASN A 194 26.17 27.01 6.21
CA ASN A 194 25.89 28.06 5.24
C ASN A 194 24.67 28.86 5.72
N ASN A 195 24.88 30.11 6.11
CA ASN A 195 23.82 30.99 6.64
C ASN A 195 22.99 30.29 7.73
N GLY A 196 23.60 29.63 8.72
CA GLY A 196 22.90 28.96 9.82
C GLY A 196 22.26 27.61 9.50
N ASP A 197 22.24 27.15 8.24
CA ASP A 197 21.89 25.77 7.88
C ASP A 197 23.08 24.85 8.11
N TYR A 198 22.83 23.64 8.61
CA TYR A 198 23.84 22.61 8.85
C TYR A 198 23.75 21.53 7.79
N LEU A 199 24.87 21.21 7.14
CA LEU A 199 24.95 20.14 6.15
C LEU A 199 26.10 19.18 6.49
N TRP A 200 25.76 17.90 6.65
CA TRP A 200 26.73 16.81 6.68
C TRP A 200 26.62 15.99 5.40
N ARG A 201 27.77 15.70 4.80
CA ARG A 201 27.93 14.71 3.74
C ARG A 201 29.05 13.77 4.14
N LYS A 202 28.71 12.52 4.42
CA LYS A 202 29.67 11.46 4.74
C LYS A 202 29.51 10.34 3.71
N TYR A 203 30.61 9.69 3.38
CA TYR A 203 30.68 8.57 2.44
C TYR A 203 31.42 7.42 3.10
N ASN A 204 31.04 6.18 2.82
CA ASN A 204 31.61 4.97 3.45
C ASN A 204 31.70 5.13 4.97
N PHE A 205 30.61 5.59 5.57
CA PHE A 205 30.58 6.11 6.94
C PHE A 205 29.85 5.13 7.86
N LYS A 206 30.54 4.69 8.90
CA LYS A 206 29.94 3.94 10.01
C LYS A 206 29.63 4.91 11.16
N PRO A 207 28.35 5.15 11.48
CA PRO A 207 27.97 6.02 12.59
C PRO A 207 28.51 5.48 13.92
N LYS A 208 29.11 6.37 14.73
CA LYS A 208 29.58 6.07 16.10
C LYS A 208 28.83 6.85 17.17
N SER A 209 27.99 7.79 16.76
CA SER A 209 27.20 8.67 17.61
C SER A 209 25.97 9.16 16.86
N ASP A 210 24.95 9.54 17.61
CA ASP A 210 23.75 10.19 17.09
C ASP A 210 24.06 11.60 16.56
N VAL A 211 23.20 12.10 15.69
CA VAL A 211 23.30 13.49 15.21
C VAL A 211 22.66 14.41 16.24
N ARG A 212 23.37 15.49 16.61
CA ARG A 212 22.89 16.47 17.59
C ARG A 212 23.17 17.89 17.12
N VAL A 213 22.13 18.73 17.14
CA VAL A 213 22.22 20.18 16.89
C VAL A 213 21.49 20.91 18.01
N ALA A 214 22.20 21.80 18.71
CA ALA A 214 21.66 22.55 19.83
C ALA A 214 21.44 24.03 19.45
N PHE A 215 20.17 24.44 19.38
CA PHE A 215 19.74 25.79 19.02
C PHE A 215 19.51 26.65 20.27
N PRO A 216 20.02 27.87 20.32
CA PRO A 216 19.68 28.81 21.39
C PRO A 216 18.18 29.12 21.39
N SER A 217 17.56 29.05 22.56
CA SER A 217 16.17 29.47 22.74
C SER A 217 16.09 31.01 22.81
N PRO A 218 15.13 31.65 22.12
CA PRO A 218 14.99 33.09 22.09
C PRO A 218 14.45 33.60 23.43
N GLY A 219 14.98 34.74 23.92
CA GLY A 219 14.51 35.40 25.15
C GLY A 219 15.52 35.44 26.32
N GLY A 220 16.72 36.00 26.11
CA GLY A 220 17.48 36.61 27.22
C GLY A 220 16.99 38.04 27.39
N THR A 221 16.47 38.51 28.53
CA THR A 221 16.79 38.27 29.95
C THR A 221 15.51 38.07 30.77
N GLY A 222 15.29 36.87 31.33
CA GLY A 222 14.15 36.56 32.18
C GLY A 222 14.11 35.07 32.57
N VAL A 223 13.35 34.75 33.62
CA VAL A 223 13.20 33.37 34.15
C VAL A 223 12.22 32.51 33.31
N LEU A 224 11.33 33.15 32.55
CA LEU A 224 10.37 32.52 31.63
C LEU A 224 10.83 32.63 30.17
N ARG A 225 10.84 31.52 29.44
CA ARG A 225 11.23 31.40 28.04
C ARG A 225 10.15 30.73 27.23
N ALA A 226 9.96 31.15 25.98
CA ALA A 226 8.96 30.61 25.10
C ALA A 226 9.46 30.49 23.65
N ASP A 227 9.10 29.40 23.00
CA ASP A 227 9.31 29.16 21.57
C ASP A 227 7.95 28.88 20.94
N LEU A 228 7.63 29.58 19.85
CA LEU A 228 6.34 29.53 19.16
C LEU A 228 6.57 29.13 17.70
N SER A 229 5.82 28.13 17.24
CA SER A 229 5.58 27.85 15.83
C SER A 229 4.12 28.21 15.52
N ALA A 230 3.88 29.08 14.54
CA ALA A 230 2.53 29.55 14.21
C ALA A 230 2.35 29.67 12.69
N GLU A 231 1.18 29.30 12.19
CA GLU A 231 0.83 29.34 10.78
C GLU A 231 -0.57 29.94 10.56
N HIS A 232 -0.70 30.81 9.56
CA HIS A 232 -1.99 31.24 9.03
C HIS A 232 -2.52 30.23 7.99
N ARG A 233 -3.82 29.92 8.08
CA ARG A 233 -4.50 29.15 7.05
C ARG A 233 -4.59 29.93 5.74
N THR A 234 -4.74 29.24 4.62
CA THR A 234 -5.03 29.87 3.33
C THR A 234 -6.44 29.59 2.82
N ASP A 235 -6.91 30.51 2.00
CA ASP A 235 -8.15 30.42 1.23
C ASP A 235 -8.04 29.48 0.01
N GLY A 236 -6.84 28.94 -0.24
CA GLY A 236 -6.54 28.08 -1.38
C GLY A 236 -6.24 28.80 -2.70
N ARG A 237 -6.36 30.13 -2.74
CA ARG A 237 -5.94 31.00 -3.87
C ARG A 237 -4.64 31.76 -3.57
N GLY A 238 -3.97 31.41 -2.48
CA GLY A 238 -2.77 32.10 -1.98
C GLY A 238 -3.07 33.28 -1.04
N GLY A 239 -4.34 33.55 -0.73
CA GLY A 239 -4.73 34.51 0.31
C GLY A 239 -4.69 33.86 1.69
N PHE A 240 -4.17 34.59 2.68
CA PHE A 240 -4.15 34.15 4.07
C PHE A 240 -5.47 34.49 4.76
N LEU A 241 -6.03 33.55 5.49
CA LEU A 241 -7.14 33.75 6.40
C LEU A 241 -6.64 34.38 7.72
N ASP A 242 -7.56 35.03 8.43
CA ASP A 242 -7.25 35.65 9.72
C ASP A 242 -7.11 34.64 10.86
N ASP A 243 -7.28 33.34 10.60
CA ASP A 243 -7.12 32.27 11.58
C ASP A 243 -5.97 31.31 11.25
N GLY A 244 -5.43 30.67 12.29
CA GLY A 244 -4.23 29.87 12.20
C GLY A 244 -4.11 28.79 13.26
N PHE A 245 -3.01 28.04 13.19
CA PHE A 245 -2.62 27.02 14.17
C PHE A 245 -1.32 27.43 14.86
N PHE A 246 -1.21 27.12 16.15
CA PHE A 246 0.02 27.37 16.89
C PHE A 246 0.44 26.19 17.76
N ALA A 247 1.75 26.10 17.95
CA ALA A 247 2.41 25.22 18.90
C ALA A 247 3.39 26.06 19.74
N LEU A 248 3.21 26.04 21.06
CA LEU A 248 3.95 26.86 22.00
C LEU A 248 4.65 25.96 23.01
N ASP A 249 5.96 26.14 23.18
CA ASP A 249 6.77 25.46 24.20
C ASP A 249 7.35 26.49 25.18
N VAL A 250 7.04 26.34 26.46
CA VAL A 250 7.33 27.33 27.51
C VAL A 250 8.16 26.68 28.61
N LYS A 251 9.20 27.36 29.09
CA LYS A 251 10.00 26.95 30.25
C LYS A 251 10.13 28.07 31.27
N SER A 252 9.84 27.76 32.52
CA SER A 252 10.06 28.61 33.70
C SER A 252 11.03 27.93 34.66
N ALA A 253 11.99 28.66 35.22
CA ALA A 253 12.82 28.13 36.31
C ALA A 253 12.10 28.05 37.67
N GLU A 254 10.98 28.77 37.85
CA GLU A 254 10.23 28.82 39.12
C GLU A 254 9.18 27.70 39.25
N ASN A 255 8.92 26.94 38.19
CA ASN A 255 7.90 25.88 38.14
C ASN A 255 6.52 26.33 38.71
N PRO A 256 5.91 27.39 38.16
CA PRO A 256 4.69 27.98 38.68
C PRO A 256 3.49 27.02 38.60
N GLN A 257 2.58 27.14 39.58
CA GLN A 257 1.30 26.42 39.58
C GLN A 257 0.32 27.02 38.55
N GLY A 258 -0.60 26.20 38.04
CA GLY A 258 -1.55 26.59 37.01
C GLY A 258 -0.98 26.54 35.59
N ASP A 259 -1.81 26.93 34.62
CA ASP A 259 -1.51 26.82 33.19
C ASP A 259 -1.07 28.18 32.59
N PRO A 260 -0.11 28.17 31.64
CA PRO A 260 0.30 29.39 30.95
C PRO A 260 -0.89 30.03 30.22
N GLN A 261 -1.01 31.36 30.34
CA GLN A 261 -2.08 32.16 29.75
C GLN A 261 -1.55 33.01 28.61
N ILE A 262 -2.26 33.02 27.49
CA ILE A 262 -1.93 33.85 26.32
C ILE A 262 -2.95 35.00 26.27
N SER A 263 -2.47 36.24 26.27
CA SER A 263 -3.32 37.43 26.12
C SER A 263 -2.84 38.31 24.96
N GLY A 264 -3.73 39.17 24.43
CA GLY A 264 -3.45 40.03 23.28
C GLY A 264 -3.73 39.41 21.92
N ILE A 265 -4.05 38.11 21.87
CA ILE A 265 -4.56 37.40 20.69
C ILE A 265 -5.68 36.44 21.12
N GLU A 266 -6.71 36.31 20.28
CA GLU A 266 -7.79 35.36 20.56
C GLU A 266 -7.28 33.95 20.25
N THR A 267 -7.43 33.06 21.22
CA THR A 267 -7.04 31.64 21.10
C THR A 267 -8.24 30.74 21.36
N SER A 268 -8.33 29.65 20.62
CA SER A 268 -9.45 28.70 20.66
C SER A 268 -8.96 27.28 20.38
N ASP A 269 -9.84 26.29 20.59
CA ASP A 269 -9.54 24.88 20.32
C ASP A 269 -8.21 24.38 20.95
N ILE A 270 -7.89 24.89 22.15
CA ILE A 270 -6.68 24.50 22.90
C ILE A 270 -6.75 23.01 23.25
N THR A 271 -5.71 22.26 22.90
CA THR A 271 -5.59 20.84 23.27
C THR A 271 -5.20 20.72 24.74
N ARG A 272 -5.20 19.49 25.28
CA ARG A 272 -4.65 19.27 26.62
C ARG A 272 -3.19 19.78 26.70
N ILE A 273 -2.89 20.56 27.74
CA ILE A 273 -1.55 21.10 27.99
C ILE A 273 -0.62 19.97 28.43
N GLU A 274 0.52 19.83 27.75
CA GLU A 274 1.52 18.84 28.09
C GLU A 274 2.54 19.39 29.08
N ARG A 275 2.96 18.55 30.02
CA ARG A 275 3.99 18.87 31.02
C ARG A 275 5.15 17.87 30.91
N PRO A 276 6.07 18.06 29.94
CA PRO A 276 7.13 17.09 29.67
C PRO A 276 8.21 17.05 30.75
N ALA A 277 8.38 18.12 31.53
CA ALA A 277 9.32 18.23 32.63
C ALA A 277 8.84 19.29 33.64
N PRO A 278 9.34 19.30 34.89
CA PRO A 278 9.08 20.38 35.84
C PRO A 278 9.43 21.74 35.23
N GLY A 279 8.50 22.70 35.36
CA GLY A 279 8.65 24.04 34.80
C GLY A 279 8.57 24.11 33.28
N VAL A 280 8.16 23.05 32.58
CA VAL A 280 7.94 23.07 31.12
C VAL A 280 6.47 22.79 30.81
N ALA A 281 5.88 23.60 29.93
CA ALA A 281 4.52 23.43 29.43
C ALA A 281 4.48 23.56 27.92
N ARG A 282 3.73 22.69 27.24
CA ARG A 282 3.43 22.81 25.81
C ARG A 282 1.95 22.97 25.56
N VAL A 283 1.62 23.91 24.69
CA VAL A 283 0.25 24.29 24.35
C VAL A 283 0.11 24.27 22.84
N TYR A 284 -0.92 23.59 22.35
CA TYR A 284 -1.29 23.59 20.94
C TYR A 284 -2.71 24.13 20.80
N GLY A 285 -2.97 24.92 19.77
CA GLY A 285 -4.27 25.53 19.61
C GLY A 285 -4.47 26.23 18.28
N ARG A 286 -5.59 26.92 18.18
CA ARG A 286 -5.91 27.83 17.09
C ARG A 286 -5.89 29.27 17.58
N TYR A 287 -5.59 30.18 16.68
CA TYR A 287 -5.58 31.60 16.97
C TYR A 287 -6.25 32.40 15.84
N SER A 288 -6.70 33.61 16.15
CA SER A 288 -7.22 34.59 15.18
C SER A 288 -6.52 35.94 15.33
N GLY A 289 -6.22 36.58 14.20
CA GLY A 289 -5.47 37.84 14.10
C GLY A 289 -3.95 37.65 13.94
N SER A 290 -3.21 38.76 13.87
CA SER A 290 -1.74 38.76 13.82
C SER A 290 -1.21 39.90 14.69
N ASN A 291 -0.62 39.59 15.85
CA ASN A 291 -0.10 40.60 16.77
C ASN A 291 0.92 40.03 17.76
N ASN A 292 1.57 40.92 18.51
CA ASN A 292 2.31 40.57 19.72
C ASN A 292 1.31 40.07 20.79
N ALA A 293 1.53 38.85 21.27
CA ALA A 293 0.83 38.32 22.42
C ALA A 293 1.74 38.35 23.66
N VAL A 294 1.13 38.40 24.84
CA VAL A 294 1.81 38.31 26.13
C VAL A 294 1.49 36.96 26.74
N LEU A 295 2.52 36.14 26.90
CA LEU A 295 2.44 34.88 27.62
C LEU A 295 2.75 35.13 29.10
N THR A 296 1.83 34.73 29.98
CA THR A 296 1.99 34.82 31.43
C THR A 296 1.96 33.44 32.06
N TRP A 297 2.90 33.13 32.95
CA TRP A 297 2.87 31.92 33.76
C TRP A 297 3.40 32.21 35.16
N GLY A 298 2.56 32.04 36.19
CA GLY A 298 2.84 32.57 37.53
C GLY A 298 2.97 34.10 37.48
N ASN A 299 4.03 34.64 38.09
CA ASN A 299 4.33 36.08 38.09
C ASN A 299 5.20 36.53 36.89
N GLN A 300 5.49 35.61 35.96
CA GLN A 300 6.44 35.83 34.88
C GLN A 300 5.71 36.10 33.57
N LYS A 301 6.30 36.97 32.74
CA LYS A 301 5.75 37.36 31.43
C LYS A 301 6.82 37.32 30.36
N VAL A 302 6.44 36.91 29.17
CA VAL A 302 7.28 36.98 27.96
C VAL A 302 6.41 37.32 26.75
N SER A 303 6.92 38.13 25.84
CA SER A 303 6.21 38.45 24.60
C SER A 303 6.51 37.39 23.54
N VAL A 304 5.47 36.95 22.82
CA VAL A 304 5.57 36.04 21.68
C VAL A 304 4.83 36.66 20.50
N PHE A 305 5.35 36.49 19.29
CA PHE A 305 4.79 37.14 18.10
C PHE A 305 4.12 36.12 17.18
N PHE A 306 2.81 36.29 16.95
CA PHE A 306 2.05 35.50 15.98
C PHE A 306 2.11 36.25 14.64
N HIS A 307 2.98 35.79 13.74
CA HIS A 307 3.26 36.47 12.48
C HIS A 307 2.39 35.95 11.32
N ARG A 308 1.99 36.86 10.43
CA ARG A 308 1.43 36.54 9.10
C ARG A 308 2.56 36.57 8.07
N PRO A 309 2.91 35.44 7.43
CA PRO A 309 4.02 35.42 6.49
C PRO A 309 3.81 36.44 5.35
N PRO A 310 4.89 37.04 4.82
CA PRO A 310 4.80 37.97 3.70
C PRO A 310 4.08 37.38 2.49
N HIS A 311 3.37 38.20 1.72
CA HIS A 311 2.77 37.78 0.44
C HIS A 311 3.86 37.19 -0.48
N GLY A 312 3.67 35.94 -0.91
CA GLY A 312 4.62 35.21 -1.78
C GLY A 312 5.37 34.04 -1.14
N TYR A 313 5.16 33.75 0.15
CA TYR A 313 5.66 32.51 0.76
C TYR A 313 4.93 31.28 0.20
N ILE A 314 5.68 30.31 -0.32
CA ILE A 314 5.16 28.99 -0.70
C ILE A 314 4.88 28.23 0.59
N LEU A 315 3.61 28.05 0.92
CA LEU A 315 3.22 27.23 2.07
C LEU A 315 3.50 25.76 1.76
N GLU A 316 4.14 25.07 2.70
CA GLU A 316 4.13 23.62 2.74
C GLU A 316 2.67 23.13 2.78
N VAL A 317 2.40 21.95 2.20
CA VAL A 317 1.03 21.43 2.06
C VAL A 317 0.32 21.26 3.43
N GLN A 318 1.07 21.13 4.53
CA GLN A 318 0.60 21.24 5.93
C GLN A 318 1.75 21.74 6.81
N HIS A 319 1.56 22.75 7.66
CA HIS A 319 2.60 23.26 8.57
C HIS A 319 2.75 22.45 9.85
N LEU A 320 3.89 22.64 10.53
CA LEU A 320 4.26 21.92 11.74
C LEU A 320 3.24 22.07 12.88
N ALA A 321 2.86 23.31 13.20
CA ALA A 321 1.85 23.63 14.21
C ALA A 321 0.49 22.97 13.92
N GLN A 322 0.06 22.98 12.66
CA GLN A 322 -1.20 22.39 12.22
C GLN A 322 -1.23 20.87 12.47
N VAL A 323 -0.15 20.18 12.10
CA VAL A 323 -0.05 18.72 12.22
C VAL A 323 0.06 18.28 13.69
N LEU A 324 0.85 19.00 14.49
CA LEU A 324 0.98 18.72 15.93
C LEU A 324 -0.36 18.93 16.66
N TRP A 325 -1.06 20.03 16.37
CA TRP A 325 -2.41 20.26 16.91
C TRP A 325 -3.37 19.13 16.49
N GLY A 326 -3.36 18.75 15.20
CA GLY A 326 -4.20 17.67 14.68
C GLY A 326 -3.95 16.33 15.39
N ALA A 327 -2.69 15.99 15.66
CA ALA A 327 -2.30 14.77 16.35
C ALA A 327 -2.81 14.72 17.80
N HIS A 328 -2.59 15.80 18.57
CA HIS A 328 -3.10 15.90 19.94
C HIS A 328 -4.62 15.89 19.98
N ARG A 329 -5.28 16.59 19.05
CA ARG A 329 -6.74 16.61 18.98
C ARG A 329 -7.33 15.23 18.66
N ILE A 330 -6.70 14.49 17.74
CA ILE A 330 -7.07 13.09 17.43
C ILE A 330 -6.88 12.21 18.66
N GLN A 331 -5.77 12.35 19.39
CA GLN A 331 -5.50 11.58 20.59
C GLN A 331 -6.53 11.84 21.70
N ASP A 332 -6.83 13.11 21.98
CA ASP A 332 -7.82 13.51 22.99
C ASP A 332 -9.21 12.95 22.66
N LEU A 333 -9.66 13.13 21.41
CA LEU A 333 -10.97 12.64 20.97
C LEU A 333 -11.04 11.12 20.90
N SER A 334 -9.91 10.44 20.70
CA SER A 334 -9.82 8.98 20.68
C SER A 334 -10.04 8.33 22.05
N THR A 335 -10.21 9.09 23.12
CA THR A 335 -10.55 8.54 24.44
C THR A 335 -11.99 8.01 24.48
N ASP A 336 -12.94 8.68 23.80
CA ASP A 336 -14.35 8.29 23.76
C ASP A 336 -14.72 7.63 22.42
N PRO A 337 -15.21 6.38 22.40
CA PRO A 337 -15.66 5.71 21.19
C PRO A 337 -16.72 6.46 20.37
N LYS A 338 -17.56 7.29 20.99
CA LYS A 338 -18.58 8.10 20.28
C LYS A 338 -17.99 9.07 19.28
N ASN A 339 -16.73 9.48 19.47
CA ASN A 339 -16.03 10.41 18.59
C ASN A 339 -15.44 9.76 17.32
N ARG A 340 -15.69 8.47 17.07
CA ARG A 340 -15.12 7.72 15.92
C ARG A 340 -15.19 8.48 14.60
N ALA A 341 -16.38 8.96 14.21
CA ALA A 341 -16.56 9.66 12.94
C ALA A 341 -15.74 10.96 12.86
N LYS A 342 -15.67 11.72 13.96
CA LYS A 342 -14.89 12.96 14.04
C LYS A 342 -13.39 12.68 13.97
N VAL A 343 -12.92 11.64 14.65
CA VAL A 343 -11.50 11.23 14.60
C VAL A 343 -11.10 10.73 13.22
N VAL A 344 -11.93 9.91 12.56
CA VAL A 344 -11.66 9.45 11.19
C VAL A 344 -11.60 10.64 10.23
N SER A 345 -12.53 11.59 10.36
CA SER A 345 -12.52 12.83 9.55
C SER A 345 -11.25 13.67 9.77
N LEU A 346 -10.86 13.93 11.02
CA LEU A 346 -9.61 14.67 11.33
C LEU A 346 -8.37 13.92 10.82
N SER A 347 -8.34 12.60 10.98
CA SER A 347 -7.26 11.75 10.47
C SER A 347 -7.08 11.92 8.96
N HIS A 348 -8.17 11.94 8.19
CA HIS A 348 -8.11 12.22 6.75
C HIS A 348 -7.61 13.64 6.45
N SER A 349 -8.11 14.66 7.15
CA SER A 349 -7.75 16.07 6.90
C SER A 349 -6.27 16.36 7.13
N PHE A 350 -5.68 15.74 8.16
CA PHE A 350 -4.27 15.92 8.52
C PHE A 350 -3.36 14.80 8.02
N ASN A 351 -3.90 13.82 7.30
CA ASN A 351 -3.19 12.59 6.92
C ASN A 351 -2.53 11.87 8.13
N LEU A 352 -3.16 11.90 9.31
CA LEU A 352 -2.63 11.33 10.55
C LEU A 352 -3.28 9.97 10.88
N LEU A 353 -2.50 9.09 11.52
CA LEU A 353 -3.01 7.83 12.03
C LEU A 353 -3.77 8.02 13.36
N SER A 354 -4.72 7.13 13.60
CA SER A 354 -5.49 7.05 14.83
C SER A 354 -5.79 5.59 15.18
N LYS A 355 -6.45 5.35 16.31
CA LYS A 355 -6.92 4.00 16.68
C LYS A 355 -7.93 3.38 15.71
N TRP A 356 -8.51 4.17 14.79
CA TRP A 356 -9.52 3.73 13.82
C TRP A 356 -9.11 3.87 12.36
N THR A 357 -7.90 4.37 12.09
CA THR A 357 -7.41 4.61 10.74
C THR A 357 -6.10 3.89 10.47
N SER A 358 -5.75 3.77 9.20
CA SER A 358 -4.55 3.09 8.71
C SER A 358 -4.09 3.78 7.44
N TRP A 359 -2.78 3.86 7.17
CA TRP A 359 -2.33 4.33 5.85
C TRP A 359 -2.25 3.18 4.87
N ILE A 360 -2.59 3.50 3.63
CA ILE A 360 -2.47 2.61 2.49
C ILE A 360 -1.58 3.29 1.47
N ALA A 361 -0.45 2.69 1.16
CA ALA A 361 0.37 3.11 0.04
C ALA A 361 0.19 2.08 -1.09
N MET A 362 -0.44 2.55 -2.16
CA MET A 362 -0.75 1.78 -3.36
C MET A 362 -0.29 2.57 -4.60
N PRO A 363 0.52 1.96 -5.50
CA PRO A 363 0.94 2.57 -6.76
C PRO A 363 -0.24 3.12 -7.57
N SER A 364 0.01 4.15 -8.34
CA SER A 364 -0.98 4.94 -9.08
C SER A 364 -1.87 4.09 -10.00
N GLU A 365 -1.27 3.19 -10.79
CA GLU A 365 -2.00 2.26 -11.66
C GLU A 365 -2.88 1.29 -10.87
N GLN A 366 -2.39 0.78 -9.74
CA GLN A 366 -3.15 -0.11 -8.88
C GLN A 366 -4.29 0.63 -8.18
N ARG A 367 -4.05 1.87 -7.75
CA ARG A 367 -5.06 2.74 -7.14
C ARG A 367 -6.22 3.01 -8.10
N LYS A 368 -5.93 3.29 -9.39
CA LYS A 368 -6.97 3.43 -10.42
C LYS A 368 -7.83 2.17 -10.55
N ARG A 369 -7.20 0.99 -10.59
CA ARG A 369 -7.91 -0.31 -10.67
C ARG A 369 -8.75 -0.56 -9.43
N TYR A 370 -8.19 -0.36 -8.25
CA TYR A 370 -8.88 -0.51 -6.98
C TYR A 370 -10.07 0.47 -6.86
N ASP A 371 -9.87 1.75 -7.19
CA ASP A 371 -10.94 2.75 -7.16
C ASP A 371 -12.07 2.40 -8.13
N ALA A 372 -11.74 1.85 -9.30
CA ALA A 372 -12.72 1.35 -10.25
C ALA A 372 -13.50 0.15 -9.68
N GLU A 373 -12.80 -0.80 -9.03
CA GLU A 373 -13.42 -1.98 -8.44
C GLU A 373 -14.30 -1.65 -7.23
N ILE A 374 -13.89 -0.72 -6.36
CA ILE A 374 -14.76 -0.27 -5.27
C ILE A 374 -15.99 0.43 -5.79
N LYS A 375 -15.83 1.32 -6.78
CA LYS A 375 -16.98 1.96 -7.41
C LYS A 375 -17.93 0.92 -7.99
N ARG A 376 -17.41 -0.16 -8.57
CA ARG A 376 -18.21 -1.30 -9.03
C ARG A 376 -18.92 -2.01 -7.88
N LEU A 377 -18.21 -2.37 -6.82
CA LEU A 377 -18.77 -3.06 -5.65
C LEU A 377 -19.81 -2.21 -4.91
N ASP A 378 -19.59 -0.90 -4.76
CA ASP A 378 -20.53 0.03 -4.14
C ASP A 378 -21.82 0.14 -4.97
N VAL A 379 -21.70 0.25 -6.30
CA VAL A 379 -22.85 0.23 -7.21
C VAL A 379 -23.60 -1.10 -7.12
N GLN A 380 -22.90 -2.24 -7.13
CA GLN A 380 -23.53 -3.56 -7.00
C GLN A 380 -24.21 -3.74 -5.64
N ARG A 381 -23.58 -3.30 -4.55
CA ARG A 381 -24.12 -3.37 -3.19
C ARG A 381 -25.40 -2.54 -3.07
N ARG A 382 -25.36 -1.30 -3.55
CA ARG A 382 -26.53 -0.40 -3.54
C ARG A 382 -27.63 -0.94 -4.45
N GLY A 383 -27.28 -1.45 -5.62
CA GLY A 383 -28.21 -2.12 -6.52
C GLY A 383 -28.87 -3.35 -5.87
N SER A 384 -28.09 -4.18 -5.19
CA SER A 384 -28.59 -5.36 -4.47
C SER A 384 -29.52 -4.99 -3.31
N GLN A 385 -29.21 -3.92 -2.57
CA GLN A 385 -30.07 -3.39 -1.50
C GLN A 385 -31.41 -2.91 -2.05
N LEU A 386 -31.39 -2.09 -3.10
CA LEU A 386 -32.61 -1.59 -3.75
C LEU A 386 -33.43 -2.73 -4.36
N GLY A 387 -32.78 -3.69 -5.03
CA GLY A 387 -33.42 -4.88 -5.58
C GLY A 387 -34.07 -5.75 -4.50
N ARG A 388 -33.38 -5.95 -3.36
CA ARG A 388 -33.93 -6.70 -2.21
C ARG A 388 -35.15 -6.00 -1.61
N THR A 389 -35.07 -4.69 -1.40
CA THR A 389 -36.22 -3.90 -0.90
C THR A 389 -37.41 -4.02 -1.85
N LEU A 390 -37.19 -3.91 -3.15
CA LEU A 390 -38.22 -4.10 -4.16
C LEU A 390 -38.83 -5.51 -4.11
N ALA A 391 -38.01 -6.56 -4.02
CA ALA A 391 -38.49 -7.93 -3.91
C ALA A 391 -39.36 -8.16 -2.65
N LEU A 392 -38.99 -7.57 -1.51
CA LEU A 392 -39.79 -7.65 -0.28
C LEU A 392 -41.14 -6.94 -0.41
N GLU A 393 -41.19 -5.81 -1.10
CA GLU A 393 -42.46 -5.10 -1.36
C GLU A 393 -43.37 -5.86 -2.32
N ILE A 394 -42.81 -6.51 -3.35
CA ILE A 394 -43.56 -7.39 -4.26
C ILE A 394 -44.09 -8.62 -3.50
N GLU A 395 -43.25 -9.24 -2.67
CA GLU A 395 -43.63 -10.36 -1.81
C GLU A 395 -44.81 -10.00 -0.90
N ALA A 396 -44.78 -8.81 -0.32
CA ALA A 396 -45.83 -8.24 0.52
C ALA A 396 -47.08 -7.80 -0.25
N ASN A 397 -47.15 -8.05 -1.57
CA ASN A 397 -48.23 -7.63 -2.46
C ASN A 397 -48.42 -6.11 -2.54
N ARG A 398 -47.33 -5.34 -2.45
CA ARG A 398 -47.30 -3.87 -2.52
C ARG A 398 -46.33 -3.36 -3.60
N PRO A 399 -46.45 -3.79 -4.87
CA PRO A 399 -45.49 -3.46 -5.93
C PRO A 399 -45.43 -1.96 -6.29
N PHE A 400 -46.41 -1.17 -5.84
CA PHE A 400 -46.52 0.27 -6.07
C PHE A 400 -46.38 1.11 -4.78
N SER A 401 -45.89 0.53 -3.67
CA SER A 401 -45.63 1.32 -2.47
C SER A 401 -44.57 2.40 -2.73
N PRO A 402 -44.54 3.49 -1.94
CA PRO A 402 -43.49 4.51 -2.07
C PRO A 402 -42.08 3.92 -2.05
N LEU A 403 -41.85 2.90 -1.20
CA LEU A 403 -40.57 2.22 -1.09
C LEU A 403 -40.23 1.39 -2.34
N ALA A 404 -41.23 0.72 -2.95
CA ALA A 404 -41.04 -0.01 -4.21
C ALA A 404 -40.74 0.93 -5.38
N LEU A 405 -41.46 2.06 -5.48
CA LEU A 405 -41.25 3.08 -6.50
C LEU A 405 -39.88 3.75 -6.35
N GLN A 406 -39.49 4.11 -5.12
CA GLN A 406 -38.15 4.65 -4.82
C GLN A 406 -37.06 3.64 -5.15
N SER A 407 -37.26 2.35 -4.87
CA SER A 407 -36.29 1.31 -5.19
C SER A 407 -36.08 1.16 -6.70
N ARG A 408 -37.16 1.16 -7.49
CA ARG A 408 -37.09 1.15 -8.98
C ARG A 408 -36.40 2.40 -9.52
N ALA A 409 -36.80 3.58 -9.05
CA ALA A 409 -36.17 4.84 -9.43
C ALA A 409 -34.68 4.86 -9.08
N GLY A 410 -34.31 4.33 -7.90
CA GLY A 410 -32.94 4.20 -7.44
C GLY A 410 -32.10 3.28 -8.31
N LEU A 411 -32.63 2.12 -8.73
CA LEU A 411 -31.93 1.21 -9.64
C LEU A 411 -31.68 1.85 -11.01
N ARG A 412 -32.69 2.53 -11.59
CA ARG A 412 -32.55 3.29 -12.84
C ARG A 412 -31.54 4.43 -12.73
N ALA A 413 -31.56 5.14 -11.59
CA ALA A 413 -30.62 6.21 -11.33
C ALA A 413 -29.18 5.68 -11.23
N LEU A 414 -28.98 4.50 -10.62
CA LEU A 414 -27.68 3.85 -10.56
C LEU A 414 -27.16 3.46 -11.95
N GLU A 415 -27.98 2.81 -12.77
CA GLU A 415 -27.64 2.43 -14.15
C GLU A 415 -27.28 3.66 -15.01
N ARG A 416 -28.06 4.75 -14.93
CA ARG A 416 -27.81 5.99 -15.69
C ARG A 416 -26.62 6.80 -15.17
N SER A 417 -26.23 6.59 -13.92
CA SER A 417 -25.11 7.33 -13.31
C SER A 417 -23.82 7.10 -14.12
N SER A 418 -22.90 8.07 -14.06
CA SER A 418 -21.60 7.92 -14.72
C SER A 418 -20.83 6.70 -14.23
N VAL A 419 -21.03 6.30 -12.97
CA VAL A 419 -20.35 5.15 -12.38
C VAL A 419 -21.00 3.84 -12.86
N GLY A 420 -22.33 3.74 -12.84
CA GLY A 420 -23.06 2.56 -13.31
C GLY A 420 -22.79 2.22 -14.77
N ARG A 421 -22.75 3.24 -15.65
CA ARG A 421 -22.37 3.05 -17.07
C ARG A 421 -20.95 2.53 -17.25
N LYS A 422 -19.99 3.02 -16.44
CA LYS A 422 -18.59 2.59 -16.50
C LYS A 422 -18.38 1.17 -15.96
N THR A 423 -19.22 0.74 -15.01
CA THR A 423 -19.08 -0.57 -14.35
C THR A 423 -19.96 -1.66 -14.97
N GLY A 424 -20.77 -1.33 -15.98
CA GLY A 424 -21.70 -2.27 -16.63
C GLY A 424 -22.83 -2.71 -15.70
N PHE A 425 -23.30 -1.82 -14.81
CA PHE A 425 -24.45 -2.13 -13.95
C PHE A 425 -25.75 -2.05 -14.75
N GLU A 426 -26.55 -3.11 -14.70
CA GLU A 426 -27.85 -3.20 -15.37
C GLU A 426 -28.98 -3.29 -14.33
N GLU A 427 -29.99 -2.41 -14.42
CA GLU A 427 -31.17 -2.43 -13.54
C GLU A 427 -31.82 -3.81 -13.56
N GLU A 428 -32.07 -4.33 -14.76
CA GLU A 428 -32.84 -5.54 -14.98
C GLU A 428 -32.16 -6.76 -14.35
N HIS A 429 -30.85 -6.88 -14.54
CA HIS A 429 -30.06 -7.96 -13.96
C HIS A 429 -30.08 -7.91 -12.42
N ALA A 430 -29.90 -6.72 -11.83
CA ALA A 430 -29.94 -6.55 -10.38
C ALA A 430 -31.32 -6.89 -9.80
N ARG A 431 -32.40 -6.47 -10.48
CA ARG A 431 -33.79 -6.79 -10.10
C ARG A 431 -34.06 -8.29 -10.19
N ALA A 432 -33.71 -8.92 -11.32
CA ALA A 432 -33.93 -10.35 -11.53
C ALA A 432 -33.18 -11.21 -10.50
N ASN A 433 -31.93 -10.86 -10.20
CA ASN A 433 -31.14 -11.55 -9.19
C ASN A 433 -31.75 -11.44 -7.78
N ALA A 434 -32.24 -10.26 -7.40
CA ALA A 434 -32.89 -10.07 -6.11
C ALA A 434 -34.18 -10.90 -5.98
N LEU A 435 -35.00 -10.96 -7.04
CA LEU A 435 -36.20 -11.79 -7.09
C LEU A 435 -35.85 -13.28 -6.97
N ARG A 436 -34.92 -13.78 -7.79
CA ARG A 436 -34.46 -15.18 -7.73
C ARG A 436 -33.90 -15.57 -6.37
N ALA A 437 -33.08 -14.69 -5.77
CA ALA A 437 -32.53 -14.92 -4.44
C ALA A 437 -33.65 -15.09 -3.40
N ARG A 438 -34.68 -14.22 -3.46
CA ARG A 438 -35.81 -14.31 -2.53
C ARG A 438 -36.69 -15.53 -2.79
N MET A 439 -36.94 -15.87 -4.06
CA MET A 439 -37.64 -17.10 -4.44
C MET A 439 -36.94 -18.35 -3.90
N LYS A 440 -35.60 -18.41 -3.98
CA LYS A 440 -34.80 -19.52 -3.41
C LYS A 440 -34.98 -19.66 -1.91
N ASP A 441 -35.06 -18.54 -1.18
CA ASP A 441 -35.29 -18.56 0.27
C ASP A 441 -36.71 -19.02 0.62
N LEU A 442 -37.73 -18.54 -0.10
CA LEU A 442 -39.12 -18.97 0.10
C LEU A 442 -39.34 -20.44 -0.30
N ALA A 443 -38.75 -20.89 -1.39
CA ALA A 443 -38.82 -22.29 -1.81
C ALA A 443 -38.25 -23.23 -0.75
N ARG A 444 -37.13 -22.86 -0.10
CA ARG A 444 -36.60 -23.60 1.06
C ARG A 444 -37.59 -23.68 2.20
N VAL A 445 -38.27 -22.57 2.51
CA VAL A 445 -39.31 -22.53 3.57
C VAL A 445 -40.49 -23.42 3.22
N VAL A 446 -41.01 -23.33 1.99
CA VAL A 446 -42.15 -24.14 1.51
C VAL A 446 -41.82 -25.63 1.57
N VAL A 447 -40.66 -26.02 1.04
CA VAL A 447 -40.22 -27.42 1.02
C VAL A 447 -39.94 -27.94 2.43
N ALA A 448 -39.24 -27.17 3.27
CA ALA A 448 -38.97 -27.56 4.65
C ALA A 448 -40.28 -27.82 5.42
N ARG A 449 -41.29 -26.95 5.23
CA ARG A 449 -42.63 -27.15 5.79
C ARG A 449 -43.33 -28.40 5.24
N LYS A 450 -43.32 -28.62 3.92
CA LYS A 450 -43.91 -29.83 3.29
C LYS A 450 -43.27 -31.12 3.81
N LEU A 451 -41.99 -31.07 4.18
CA LEU A 451 -41.25 -32.20 4.75
C LEU A 451 -41.31 -32.31 6.28
N GLY A 452 -42.01 -31.41 6.97
CA GLY A 452 -42.08 -31.39 8.43
C GLY A 452 -40.78 -30.99 9.13
N LEU A 453 -39.88 -30.31 8.42
CA LEU A 453 -38.55 -29.91 8.89
C LEU A 453 -38.55 -28.44 9.32
N GLY A 454 -38.84 -28.16 10.59
CA GLY A 454 -38.65 -26.84 11.22
C GLY A 454 -39.93 -26.03 11.50
N GLN A 455 -39.84 -25.15 12.50
CA GLN A 455 -40.91 -24.25 12.97
C GLN A 455 -40.91 -22.92 12.19
N SER A 456 -41.17 -22.94 10.88
CA SER A 456 -41.37 -21.69 10.13
C SER A 456 -42.85 -21.30 10.14
N ASP A 457 -43.19 -20.21 10.83
CA ASP A 457 -44.55 -19.66 10.95
C ASP A 457 -45.13 -19.05 9.65
N MET A 458 -44.34 -18.97 8.57
CA MET A 458 -44.73 -18.32 7.31
C MET A 458 -45.72 -19.17 6.49
N ARG A 459 -46.98 -19.23 6.95
CA ARG A 459 -48.08 -20.01 6.34
C ARG A 459 -48.34 -19.63 4.88
N ASP A 460 -48.07 -18.40 4.50
CA ASP A 460 -48.30 -17.83 3.17
C ASP A 460 -47.07 -17.86 2.23
N ALA A 461 -45.99 -18.58 2.59
CA ALA A 461 -44.75 -18.64 1.80
C ALA A 461 -44.96 -19.14 0.35
N ASP A 462 -45.92 -20.04 0.13
CA ASP A 462 -46.28 -20.59 -1.19
C ASP A 462 -46.89 -19.50 -2.09
N ALA A 463 -47.88 -18.76 -1.56
CA ALA A 463 -48.49 -17.63 -2.26
C ALA A 463 -47.49 -16.48 -2.53
N ARG A 464 -46.53 -16.26 -1.62
CA ARG A 464 -45.43 -15.29 -1.79
C ARG A 464 -44.46 -15.70 -2.89
N LEU A 465 -44.09 -16.97 -2.94
CA LEU A 465 -43.21 -17.53 -3.98
C LEU A 465 -43.84 -17.33 -5.35
N LYS A 466 -45.13 -17.67 -5.49
CA LYS A 466 -45.88 -17.53 -6.74
C LYS A 466 -45.93 -16.10 -7.26
N ARG A 467 -46.20 -15.12 -6.39
CA ARG A 467 -46.17 -13.70 -6.75
C ARG A 467 -44.80 -13.24 -7.28
N LEU A 468 -43.71 -13.68 -6.64
CA LEU A 468 -42.37 -13.34 -7.11
C LEU A 468 -42.03 -14.04 -8.44
N ALA A 469 -42.50 -15.27 -8.63
CA ALA A 469 -42.34 -16.03 -9.88
C ALA A 469 -43.04 -15.34 -11.05
N GLU A 470 -44.28 -14.87 -10.84
CA GLU A 470 -45.07 -14.11 -11.82
C GLU A 470 -44.36 -12.81 -12.22
N VAL A 471 -43.93 -12.00 -11.25
CA VAL A 471 -43.26 -10.72 -11.52
C VAL A 471 -41.87 -10.92 -12.13
N GLY A 472 -41.18 -12.00 -11.78
CA GLY A 472 -39.86 -12.35 -12.30
C GLY A 472 -39.87 -13.14 -13.61
N ALA A 473 -41.04 -13.52 -14.12
CA ALA A 473 -41.19 -14.48 -15.23
C ALA A 473 -40.31 -15.74 -15.05
N GLN A 474 -40.35 -16.34 -13.87
CA GLN A 474 -39.58 -17.54 -13.51
C GLN A 474 -40.53 -18.71 -13.22
N ASN A 475 -40.09 -19.95 -13.45
CA ASN A 475 -40.83 -21.15 -13.07
C ASN A 475 -40.63 -21.44 -11.57
N GLU A 476 -41.70 -21.50 -10.78
CA GLU A 476 -41.61 -21.79 -9.34
C GLU A 476 -41.17 -23.24 -9.04
N ASP A 477 -41.52 -24.19 -9.90
CA ASP A 477 -41.21 -25.61 -9.72
C ASP A 477 -39.70 -25.87 -9.72
N ASP A 478 -38.95 -25.15 -10.56
CA ASP A 478 -37.48 -25.25 -10.61
C ASP A 478 -36.86 -24.88 -9.26
N PHE A 479 -37.40 -23.86 -8.57
CA PHE A 479 -36.90 -23.44 -7.26
C PHE A 479 -37.30 -24.43 -6.16
N LEU A 480 -38.51 -24.97 -6.22
CA LEU A 480 -39.00 -26.00 -5.30
C LEU A 480 -38.18 -27.29 -5.44
N GLN A 481 -37.93 -27.76 -6.67
CA GLN A 481 -37.12 -28.95 -6.94
C GLN A 481 -35.68 -28.77 -6.47
N ASN A 482 -35.06 -27.62 -6.76
CA ASN A 482 -33.71 -27.28 -6.29
C ASN A 482 -33.64 -27.17 -4.76
N ALA A 483 -34.65 -26.59 -4.12
CA ALA A 483 -34.73 -26.51 -2.66
C ALA A 483 -34.88 -27.88 -2.02
N GLN A 484 -35.69 -28.77 -2.62
CA GLN A 484 -35.89 -30.15 -2.20
C GLN A 484 -34.62 -30.98 -2.34
N GLN A 485 -33.91 -30.89 -3.46
CA GLN A 485 -32.61 -31.52 -3.63
C GLN A 485 -31.58 -30.99 -2.61
N GLY A 486 -31.53 -29.67 -2.39
CA GLY A 486 -30.59 -29.06 -1.43
C GLY A 486 -30.85 -29.44 0.03
N LEU A 487 -32.11 -29.54 0.45
CA LEU A 487 -32.51 -30.00 1.80
C LEU A 487 -32.20 -31.49 1.97
N ARG A 488 -32.52 -32.32 0.97
CA ARG A 488 -32.16 -33.75 0.93
C ARG A 488 -30.65 -33.96 1.03
N PHE A 489 -29.85 -33.19 0.28
CA PHE A 489 -28.40 -33.24 0.34
C PHE A 489 -27.83 -32.85 1.72
N LYS A 490 -28.39 -31.82 2.38
CA LYS A 490 -27.97 -31.43 3.74
C LYS A 490 -28.24 -32.52 4.77
N GLN A 491 -29.39 -33.19 4.70
CA GLN A 491 -29.72 -34.30 5.61
C GLN A 491 -28.77 -35.48 5.41
N VAL A 492 -28.53 -35.87 4.15
CA VAL A 492 -27.55 -36.93 3.81
C VAL A 492 -26.13 -36.55 4.25
N LYS A 493 -25.71 -35.29 4.08
CA LYS A 493 -24.39 -34.82 4.54
C LYS A 493 -24.24 -34.83 6.06
N ALA A 494 -25.29 -34.48 6.82
CA ALA A 494 -25.27 -34.54 8.28
C ALA A 494 -25.18 -35.98 8.78
N LEU A 495 -25.96 -36.89 8.20
CA LEU A 495 -25.89 -38.33 8.44
C LEU A 495 -24.53 -38.93 8.04
N LYS A 496 -23.91 -38.44 6.96
CA LYS A 496 -22.54 -38.81 6.54
C LYS A 496 -21.49 -38.45 7.58
N ALA A 497 -21.59 -37.26 8.17
CA ALA A 497 -20.66 -36.81 9.21
C ALA A 497 -20.80 -37.67 10.47
N ASP A 498 -22.04 -38.00 10.86
CA ASP A 498 -22.33 -38.88 11.98
C ASP A 498 -21.82 -40.33 11.73
N TYR A 499 -22.04 -40.87 10.53
CA TYR A 499 -21.51 -42.17 10.11
C TYR A 499 -19.97 -42.22 10.11
N THR A 500 -19.32 -41.19 9.55
CA THR A 500 -17.84 -41.10 9.53
C THR A 500 -17.29 -41.05 10.95
N ASN A 501 -17.92 -40.29 11.84
CA ASN A 501 -17.54 -40.23 13.25
C ASN A 501 -17.74 -41.56 13.97
N GLN A 502 -18.82 -42.30 13.68
CA GLN A 502 -19.11 -43.61 14.27
C GLN A 502 -18.18 -44.72 13.76
N VAL A 503 -17.86 -44.74 12.46
CA VAL A 503 -16.88 -45.69 11.89
C VAL A 503 -15.47 -45.40 12.42
N CYS A 504 -15.08 -44.13 12.56
CA CYS A 504 -13.83 -43.75 13.21
C CYS A 504 -13.79 -44.11 14.70
N ALA A 505 -14.95 -44.16 15.36
CA ALA A 505 -15.07 -44.56 16.78
C ALA A 505 -15.12 -46.09 16.98
N LEU A 506 -15.61 -46.85 16.00
CA LEU A 506 -15.73 -48.31 16.05
C LEU A 506 -14.41 -48.99 15.74
N ARG A 507 -13.55 -49.02 16.75
CA ARG A 507 -12.23 -49.66 16.73
C ARG A 507 -12.28 -51.21 16.77
N ARG A 508 -13.43 -51.91 16.81
CA ARG A 508 -13.47 -53.35 17.19
C ARG A 508 -14.55 -54.33 16.64
N SER A 509 -15.58 -53.99 15.86
CA SER A 509 -16.60 -55.01 15.49
C SER A 509 -17.20 -54.89 14.07
N GLU A 510 -16.96 -55.89 13.21
CA GLU A 510 -17.57 -56.09 11.88
C GLU A 510 -19.12 -56.05 11.86
N PRO A 511 -19.85 -56.61 12.85
CA PRO A 511 -21.32 -56.64 12.83
C PRO A 511 -21.99 -55.25 12.87
N GLU A 512 -21.39 -54.28 13.55
CA GLU A 512 -21.96 -52.94 13.69
C GLU A 512 -21.84 -52.11 12.41
N VAL A 513 -20.74 -52.31 11.67
CA VAL A 513 -20.53 -51.73 10.34
C VAL A 513 -21.58 -52.25 9.35
N VAL A 514 -21.89 -53.55 9.38
CA VAL A 514 -22.91 -54.19 8.53
C VAL A 514 -24.33 -53.69 8.87
N ALA A 515 -24.64 -53.50 10.16
CA ALA A 515 -25.94 -52.97 10.58
C ALA A 515 -26.14 -51.51 10.14
N LEU A 516 -25.10 -50.68 10.24
CA LEU A 516 -25.11 -49.31 9.75
C LEU A 516 -25.22 -49.24 8.21
N GLN A 517 -24.53 -50.11 7.47
CA GLN A 517 -24.68 -50.22 6.02
C GLN A 517 -26.12 -50.51 5.60
N LYS A 518 -26.79 -51.48 6.25
CA LYS A 518 -28.21 -51.78 5.98
C LYS A 518 -29.12 -50.57 6.22
N ARG A 519 -28.80 -49.76 7.22
CA ARG A 519 -29.57 -48.56 7.59
C ARG A 519 -29.37 -47.42 6.58
N ILE A 520 -28.17 -47.27 6.03
CA ILE A 520 -27.88 -46.33 4.94
C ILE A 520 -28.64 -46.74 3.67
N VAL A 521 -28.54 -47.99 3.25
CA VAL A 521 -29.27 -48.52 2.08
C VAL A 521 -30.79 -48.36 2.23
N ALA A 522 -31.32 -48.62 3.42
CA ALA A 522 -32.75 -48.40 3.70
C ALA A 522 -33.16 -46.93 3.56
N LEU A 523 -32.30 -45.98 3.92
CA LEU A 523 -32.56 -44.53 3.78
C LEU A 523 -32.35 -44.07 2.33
N GLU A 524 -31.33 -44.56 1.63
CA GLU A 524 -31.11 -44.30 0.19
C GLU A 524 -32.32 -44.73 -0.64
N ASN A 525 -32.85 -45.93 -0.35
CA ASN A 525 -34.08 -46.44 -0.95
C ASN A 525 -35.31 -45.60 -0.57
N ARG A 526 -35.41 -45.16 0.69
CA ARG A 526 -36.53 -44.31 1.17
C ARG A 526 -36.53 -42.92 0.53
N TYR A 527 -35.37 -42.40 0.16
CA TYR A 527 -35.22 -41.03 -0.36
C TYR A 527 -34.90 -40.96 -1.86
N GLY A 528 -34.77 -42.10 -2.55
CA GLY A 528 -34.56 -42.18 -4.00
C GLY A 528 -33.22 -41.60 -4.45
N ILE A 529 -32.18 -41.69 -3.62
CA ILE A 529 -30.82 -41.24 -3.93
C ILE A 529 -30.01 -42.49 -4.26
N ALA A 530 -30.28 -43.10 -5.41
CA ALA A 530 -29.39 -44.10 -5.98
C ALA A 530 -28.26 -43.33 -6.67
N ASP A 531 -27.16 -43.11 -5.96
CA ASP A 531 -25.95 -42.54 -6.55
C ASP A 531 -24.76 -43.42 -6.21
N ASP A 532 -24.34 -44.24 -7.18
CA ASP A 532 -23.13 -45.07 -7.11
C ASP A 532 -21.87 -44.24 -6.79
N ASN A 533 -21.90 -42.91 -6.97
CA ASN A 533 -20.83 -42.02 -6.52
C ASN A 533 -20.72 -41.88 -5.00
N PHE A 534 -21.78 -42.10 -4.23
CA PHE A 534 -21.78 -41.77 -2.79
C PHE A 534 -20.99 -42.79 -1.97
N ARG A 535 -21.30 -44.09 -2.14
CA ARG A 535 -20.55 -45.20 -1.54
C ARG A 535 -19.08 -45.15 -1.97
N SER A 536 -18.84 -44.93 -3.26
CA SER A 536 -17.50 -44.81 -3.83
C SER A 536 -16.71 -43.65 -3.24
N LYS A 537 -17.33 -42.48 -3.03
CA LYS A 537 -16.67 -41.31 -2.44
C LYS A 537 -16.38 -41.44 -0.95
N ALA A 538 -17.21 -42.19 -0.21
CA ALA A 538 -16.97 -42.48 1.19
C ALA A 538 -15.79 -43.45 1.37
N LEU A 539 -15.78 -44.56 0.60
CA LEU A 539 -14.67 -45.51 0.57
C LEU A 539 -13.33 -44.83 0.22
N LYS A 540 -13.31 -43.97 -0.81
CA LYS A 540 -12.11 -43.21 -1.20
C LYS A 540 -11.54 -42.34 -0.07
N LEU A 541 -12.40 -41.63 0.66
CA LEU A 541 -11.97 -40.79 1.80
C LEU A 541 -11.41 -41.64 2.95
N SER A 542 -12.05 -42.76 3.26
CA SER A 542 -11.55 -43.70 4.27
C SER A 542 -10.20 -44.28 3.88
N ILE A 543 -10.02 -44.65 2.60
CA ILE A 543 -8.75 -45.14 2.06
C ILE A 543 -7.64 -44.09 2.16
N GLU A 544 -7.93 -42.82 1.86
CA GLU A 544 -6.96 -41.73 1.97
C GLU A 544 -6.48 -41.52 3.42
N VAL A 545 -7.40 -41.61 4.40
CA VAL A 545 -7.06 -41.56 5.82
C VAL A 545 -6.23 -42.77 6.25
N ILE A 546 -6.57 -43.96 5.74
CA ILE A 546 -5.78 -45.17 5.98
C ILE A 546 -4.37 -45.01 5.39
N ALA A 547 -4.21 -44.46 4.19
CA ALA A 547 -2.91 -44.21 3.57
C ALA A 547 -2.04 -43.26 4.40
N LYS A 548 -2.59 -42.12 4.83
CA LYS A 548 -1.89 -41.14 5.69
C LYS A 548 -1.48 -41.75 7.04
N THR A 549 -2.37 -42.53 7.64
CA THR A 549 -2.10 -43.19 8.93
C THR A 549 -1.04 -44.27 8.76
N THR A 550 -1.12 -45.06 7.69
CA THR A 550 -0.12 -46.09 7.34
C THR A 550 1.26 -45.48 7.18
N LEU A 551 1.38 -44.34 6.49
CA LEU A 551 2.66 -43.65 6.31
C LEU A 551 3.23 -43.16 7.64
N THR A 552 2.37 -42.58 8.50
CA THR A 552 2.78 -42.11 9.82
C THR A 552 3.31 -43.25 10.68
N GLU A 553 2.60 -44.38 10.73
CA GLU A 553 3.02 -45.56 11.50
C GLU A 553 4.27 -46.22 10.90
N ALA A 554 4.41 -46.22 9.56
CA ALA A 554 5.59 -46.76 8.89
C ALA A 554 6.88 -45.97 9.16
N LEU A 555 6.77 -44.64 9.38
CA LEU A 555 7.90 -43.78 9.73
C LEU A 555 8.26 -43.82 11.23
N ALA A 556 7.40 -44.37 12.09
CA ALA A 556 7.58 -44.37 13.55
C ALA A 556 8.58 -45.42 14.08
N GLY A 557 8.91 -46.48 13.33
CA GLY A 557 9.95 -47.46 13.67
C GLY A 557 9.45 -48.91 13.88
N ARG A 558 10.40 -49.83 14.16
CA ARG A 558 10.26 -51.31 13.99
C ARG A 558 9.17 -52.02 14.83
N GLU A 559 8.68 -51.46 15.93
CA GLU A 559 7.57 -52.09 16.70
C GLU A 559 6.18 -51.82 16.08
N ASP A 560 6.03 -50.80 15.23
CA ASP A 560 4.76 -50.42 14.59
C ASP A 560 4.58 -51.03 13.18
N GLY A 561 5.53 -51.84 12.71
CA GLY A 561 5.49 -52.49 11.39
C GLY A 561 4.27 -53.41 11.20
N GLU A 562 3.86 -54.13 12.24
CA GLU A 562 2.62 -54.93 12.19
C GLU A 562 1.38 -54.06 12.03
N ARG A 563 1.38 -52.86 12.61
CA ARG A 563 0.25 -51.95 12.55
C ARG A 563 0.14 -51.30 11.18
N ALA A 564 1.27 -50.88 10.59
CA ALA A 564 1.31 -50.44 9.20
C ALA A 564 0.87 -51.55 8.24
N ALA A 565 1.28 -52.81 8.45
CA ALA A 565 0.86 -53.95 7.64
C ALA A 565 -0.66 -54.22 7.74
N ARG A 566 -1.24 -54.16 8.94
CA ARG A 566 -2.69 -54.28 9.15
C ARG A 566 -3.47 -53.17 8.47
N LEU A 567 -2.96 -51.94 8.50
CA LEU A 567 -3.59 -50.79 7.83
C LEU A 567 -3.52 -50.92 6.31
N ARG A 568 -2.39 -51.39 5.74
CA ARG A 568 -2.30 -51.72 4.30
C ARG A 568 -3.30 -52.77 3.87
N ASP A 569 -3.40 -53.88 4.61
CA ASP A 569 -4.35 -54.96 4.31
C ASP A 569 -5.81 -54.48 4.39
N MET A 570 -6.12 -53.60 5.34
CA MET A 570 -7.42 -52.94 5.44
C MET A 570 -7.69 -52.00 4.25
N GLY A 571 -6.69 -51.22 3.83
CA GLY A 571 -6.77 -50.37 2.65
C GLY A 571 -7.02 -51.16 1.36
N GLU A 572 -6.31 -52.27 1.17
CA GLU A 572 -6.47 -53.19 0.03
C GLU A 572 -7.88 -53.79 -0.03
N ARG A 573 -8.47 -54.18 1.11
CA ARG A 573 -9.88 -54.64 1.13
C ARG A 573 -10.85 -53.55 0.64
N PHE A 574 -10.65 -52.30 1.05
CA PHE A 574 -11.53 -51.19 0.64
C PHE A 574 -11.34 -50.80 -0.83
N VAL A 575 -10.12 -50.91 -1.36
CA VAL A 575 -9.81 -50.68 -2.79
C VAL A 575 -10.48 -51.74 -3.68
N ARG A 576 -10.46 -53.01 -3.28
CA ARG A 576 -11.17 -54.08 -4.00
C ARG A 576 -12.68 -53.86 -4.02
N GLU A 577 -13.26 -53.38 -2.92
CA GLU A 577 -14.68 -53.02 -2.88
C GLU A 577 -15.04 -51.83 -3.80
N LEU A 578 -14.09 -50.94 -4.06
CA LEU A 578 -14.24 -49.81 -4.99
C LEU A 578 -14.09 -50.19 -6.47
N GLY A 579 -13.58 -51.38 -6.77
CA GLY A 579 -13.15 -51.75 -8.13
C GLY A 579 -11.93 -50.96 -8.61
N ASP A 580 -11.13 -50.41 -7.70
CA ASP A 580 -9.88 -49.72 -8.00
C ASP A 580 -8.71 -50.73 -7.97
N SER A 581 -7.56 -50.33 -8.51
CA SER A 581 -6.46 -51.24 -8.86
C SER A 581 -5.59 -51.66 -7.67
N SER A 582 -5.01 -50.72 -6.92
CA SER A 582 -4.16 -51.02 -5.76
C SER A 582 -4.20 -49.89 -4.72
N PHE A 583 -4.20 -50.27 -3.45
CA PHE A 583 -4.05 -49.30 -2.35
C PHE A 583 -2.68 -48.64 -2.38
N ASP A 584 -1.63 -49.44 -2.60
CA ASP A 584 -0.26 -48.96 -2.55
C ASP A 584 0.03 -47.99 -3.70
N ASP A 585 -0.42 -48.28 -4.93
CA ASP A 585 -0.15 -47.40 -6.08
C ASP A 585 -1.07 -46.18 -6.14
N THR A 586 -2.38 -46.35 -5.92
CA THR A 586 -3.35 -45.27 -6.14
C THR A 586 -3.44 -44.30 -4.96
N TYR A 587 -3.20 -44.76 -3.74
CA TYR A 587 -3.47 -43.96 -2.53
C TYR A 587 -2.27 -43.81 -1.62
N PHE A 588 -1.44 -44.84 -1.42
CA PHE A 588 -0.28 -44.77 -0.52
C PHE A 588 0.91 -44.04 -1.15
N LYS A 589 1.31 -44.41 -2.37
CA LYS A 589 2.45 -43.84 -3.09
C LYS A 589 2.36 -42.30 -3.23
N PRO A 590 1.20 -41.69 -3.58
CA PRO A 590 1.08 -40.24 -3.60
C PRO A 590 1.36 -39.56 -2.24
N GLN A 591 1.03 -40.21 -1.12
CA GLN A 591 1.35 -39.67 0.21
C GLN A 591 2.85 -39.72 0.49
N VAL A 592 3.53 -40.77 0.02
CA VAL A 592 5.00 -40.89 0.08
C VAL A 592 5.66 -39.81 -0.77
N GLU A 593 5.17 -39.55 -1.99
CA GLU A 593 5.67 -38.51 -2.89
C GLU A 593 5.54 -37.10 -2.29
N GLU A 594 4.38 -36.77 -1.72
CA GLU A 594 4.14 -35.47 -1.06
C GLU A 594 5.10 -35.28 0.13
N ARG A 595 5.25 -36.31 0.97
CA ARG A 595 6.16 -36.24 2.13
C ARG A 595 7.63 -36.17 1.72
N LEU A 596 8.01 -36.89 0.67
CA LEU A 596 9.36 -36.90 0.10
C LEU A 596 9.75 -35.53 -0.45
N ALA A 597 8.83 -34.82 -1.10
CA ALA A 597 9.06 -33.46 -1.58
C ALA A 597 9.43 -32.52 -0.43
N VAL A 598 8.64 -32.52 0.65
CA VAL A 598 8.89 -31.66 1.82
C VAL A 598 10.22 -31.97 2.49
N ALA A 599 10.55 -33.26 2.68
CA ALA A 599 11.81 -33.67 3.29
C ALA A 599 13.01 -33.32 2.41
N SER A 600 12.89 -33.48 1.07
CA SER A 600 13.93 -33.13 0.10
C SER A 600 14.19 -31.63 0.04
N ASP A 601 13.15 -30.80 0.00
CA ASP A 601 13.27 -29.34 0.00
C ASP A 601 13.92 -28.83 1.29
N THR A 602 13.59 -29.46 2.43
CA THR A 602 14.22 -29.16 3.72
C THR A 602 15.70 -29.49 3.71
N LEU A 603 16.08 -30.66 3.18
CA LEU A 603 17.48 -31.07 3.05
C LEU A 603 18.25 -30.12 2.12
N LEU A 604 17.67 -29.78 0.97
CA LEU A 604 18.25 -28.86 -0.02
C LEU A 604 18.56 -27.49 0.60
N ALA A 605 17.61 -26.92 1.33
CA ALA A 605 17.76 -25.61 1.96
C ALA A 605 18.89 -25.61 3.01
N GLU A 606 19.03 -26.69 3.79
CA GLU A 606 20.08 -26.80 4.81
C GLU A 606 21.48 -26.98 4.19
N ILE A 607 21.59 -27.71 3.06
CA ILE A 607 22.85 -27.84 2.30
C ILE A 607 23.27 -26.47 1.72
N GLU A 608 22.34 -25.76 1.07
CA GLU A 608 22.61 -24.42 0.52
C GLU A 608 23.01 -23.40 1.60
N ALA A 609 22.51 -23.58 2.83
CA ALA A 609 22.80 -22.73 3.97
C ALA A 609 24.12 -23.06 4.69
N GLY A 610 24.83 -24.14 4.31
CA GLY A 610 26.03 -24.59 5.00
C GLY A 610 25.75 -25.17 6.39
N ARG A 611 24.56 -25.75 6.58
CA ARG A 611 24.07 -26.35 7.84
C ARG A 611 23.86 -27.86 7.72
N GLU A 612 24.52 -28.51 6.78
CA GLU A 612 24.39 -29.93 6.46
C GLU A 612 24.70 -30.88 7.62
N LYS A 613 25.47 -30.41 8.63
CA LYS A 613 25.78 -31.16 9.86
C LYS A 613 24.78 -30.94 11.00
N MET A 614 23.79 -30.05 10.84
CA MET A 614 22.79 -29.74 11.87
C MET A 614 21.73 -30.84 11.99
N GLY A 615 21.11 -30.96 13.17
CA GLY A 615 20.12 -32.01 13.44
C GLY A 615 18.92 -32.03 12.48
N VAL A 616 18.53 -30.86 11.95
CA VAL A 616 17.45 -30.74 10.96
C VAL A 616 17.84 -31.41 9.63
N ALA A 617 19.03 -31.12 9.10
CA ALA A 617 19.54 -31.75 7.87
C ALA A 617 19.68 -33.27 8.03
N GLN A 618 20.20 -33.72 9.18
CA GLN A 618 20.34 -35.15 9.47
C GLN A 618 18.99 -35.86 9.65
N SER A 619 17.98 -35.17 10.17
CA SER A 619 16.62 -35.71 10.29
C SER A 619 15.96 -35.80 8.92
N ALA A 620 16.02 -34.72 8.14
CA ALA A 620 15.47 -34.68 6.79
C ALA A 620 16.10 -35.74 5.89
N ARG A 621 17.43 -35.93 5.97
CA ARG A 621 18.13 -36.98 5.23
C ARG A 621 17.67 -38.39 5.63
N ARG A 622 17.55 -38.67 6.93
CA ARG A 622 17.04 -39.96 7.41
C ARG A 622 15.60 -40.22 6.96
N GLU A 623 14.78 -39.18 6.95
CA GLU A 623 13.39 -39.25 6.48
C GLU A 623 13.32 -39.50 4.97
N VAL A 624 14.12 -38.81 4.16
CA VAL A 624 14.25 -39.06 2.70
C VAL A 624 14.63 -40.52 2.43
N GLU A 625 15.66 -41.05 3.09
CA GLU A 625 16.06 -42.46 2.91
C GLU A 625 14.96 -43.44 3.36
N SER A 626 14.26 -43.14 4.45
CA SER A 626 13.15 -43.97 4.93
C SER A 626 11.98 -43.96 3.95
N LEU A 627 11.68 -42.82 3.31
CA LEU A 627 10.62 -42.69 2.31
C LEU A 627 10.98 -43.43 1.01
N TYR A 628 12.24 -43.37 0.56
CA TYR A 628 12.70 -44.19 -0.57
C TYR A 628 12.65 -45.68 -0.26
N ALA A 629 12.94 -46.10 0.98
CA ALA A 629 12.76 -47.50 1.38
C ALA A 629 11.30 -47.94 1.35
N LEU A 630 10.35 -47.03 1.63
CA LEU A 630 8.91 -47.30 1.56
C LEU A 630 8.36 -47.32 0.14
N ALA A 631 8.97 -46.59 -0.80
CA ALA A 631 8.61 -46.59 -2.22
C ALA A 631 9.86 -46.52 -3.13
N PRO A 632 10.56 -47.65 -3.36
CA PRO A 632 11.83 -47.66 -4.08
C PRO A 632 11.75 -47.14 -5.52
N GLY A 633 10.59 -47.30 -6.17
CA GLY A 633 10.35 -46.85 -7.55
C GLY A 633 10.27 -45.32 -7.73
N LEU A 634 10.35 -44.53 -6.65
CA LEU A 634 10.40 -43.07 -6.71
C LEU A 634 11.81 -42.50 -6.86
N ARG A 635 12.84 -43.33 -6.69
CA ARG A 635 14.24 -42.89 -6.78
C ARG A 635 14.65 -42.78 -8.24
N ALA A 636 14.91 -41.55 -8.72
CA ALA A 636 15.41 -41.31 -10.06
C ALA A 636 16.95 -41.34 -10.11
N THR A 637 17.53 -41.39 -11.31
CA THR A 637 18.98 -41.27 -11.48
C THR A 637 19.40 -39.80 -11.49
N ILE A 638 20.58 -39.47 -10.95
CA ILE A 638 21.16 -38.12 -10.95
C ILE A 638 21.27 -37.50 -12.36
N ARG A 639 21.28 -38.33 -13.41
CA ARG A 639 21.35 -37.90 -14.82
C ARG A 639 20.07 -37.29 -15.39
N ASP A 640 18.97 -37.33 -14.65
CA ASP A 640 17.69 -36.75 -15.08
C ASP A 640 17.61 -35.29 -14.61
N GLU A 641 17.91 -34.36 -15.51
CA GLU A 641 17.94 -32.92 -15.23
C GLU A 641 16.58 -32.44 -14.70
N GLY A 642 16.56 -31.85 -13.50
CA GLY A 642 15.35 -31.43 -12.81
C GLY A 642 14.76 -32.46 -11.83
N SER A 643 15.29 -33.69 -11.78
CA SER A 643 14.95 -34.67 -10.74
C SER A 643 15.40 -34.21 -9.35
N ARG A 644 14.82 -34.80 -8.29
CA ARG A 644 15.17 -34.44 -6.90
C ARG A 644 16.62 -34.82 -6.58
N GLU A 645 17.08 -35.93 -7.13
CA GLU A 645 18.45 -36.43 -7.03
C GLU A 645 19.42 -35.49 -7.74
N TRP A 646 19.08 -35.00 -8.94
CA TRP A 646 19.86 -33.98 -9.64
C TRP A 646 19.91 -32.65 -8.85
N GLN A 647 18.80 -32.19 -8.29
CA GLN A 647 18.77 -30.96 -7.50
C GLN A 647 19.60 -31.07 -6.21
N GLN A 648 19.57 -32.24 -5.55
CA GLN A 648 20.38 -32.51 -4.36
C GLN A 648 21.88 -32.58 -4.71
N ASP A 649 22.26 -33.33 -5.75
CA ASP A 649 23.64 -33.39 -6.23
C ASP A 649 24.17 -32.01 -6.64
N LEU A 650 23.38 -31.22 -7.37
CA LEU A 650 23.74 -29.87 -7.77
C LEU A 650 23.95 -28.94 -6.55
N ALA A 651 23.18 -29.10 -5.48
CA ALA A 651 23.38 -28.34 -4.24
C ALA A 651 24.67 -28.74 -3.51
N TRP A 652 24.99 -30.04 -3.46
CA TRP A 652 26.26 -30.52 -2.91
C TRP A 652 27.45 -29.99 -3.71
N ARG A 653 27.41 -30.08 -5.04
CA ARG A 653 28.44 -29.52 -5.94
C ARG A 653 28.59 -28.02 -5.77
N ALA A 654 27.47 -27.29 -5.75
CA ALA A 654 27.50 -25.84 -5.61
C ALA A 654 28.10 -25.41 -4.26
N ARG A 655 27.83 -26.16 -3.19
CA ARG A 655 28.43 -25.92 -1.88
C ARG A 655 29.92 -26.28 -1.85
N ALA A 656 30.33 -27.33 -2.57
CA ALA A 656 31.73 -27.66 -2.77
C ALA A 656 32.47 -26.55 -3.53
N HIS A 657 31.94 -26.04 -4.64
CA HIS A 657 32.50 -24.89 -5.37
C HIS A 657 32.64 -23.63 -4.50
N GLU A 658 31.62 -23.27 -3.72
CA GLU A 658 31.72 -22.12 -2.80
C GLU A 658 32.83 -22.32 -1.74
N THR A 659 32.99 -23.55 -1.25
CA THR A 659 34.00 -23.90 -0.24
C THR A 659 35.40 -23.92 -0.85
N ALA A 660 35.55 -24.48 -2.05
CA ALA A 660 36.79 -24.52 -2.83
C ALA A 660 37.29 -23.11 -3.21
N TYR A 661 36.41 -22.21 -3.63
CA TYR A 661 36.81 -20.82 -3.90
C TYR A 661 37.30 -20.12 -2.62
N ARG A 662 36.60 -20.31 -1.49
CA ARG A 662 37.02 -19.75 -0.20
C ARG A 662 38.36 -20.33 0.27
N LEU A 663 38.59 -21.61 0.02
CA LEU A 663 39.86 -22.28 0.28
C LEU A 663 40.98 -21.68 -0.58
N ALA A 664 40.78 -21.55 -1.89
CA ALA A 664 41.73 -20.94 -2.81
C ALA A 664 42.05 -19.47 -2.44
N GLN A 665 41.02 -18.69 -2.11
CA GLN A 665 41.19 -17.32 -1.63
C GLN A 665 41.98 -17.27 -0.32
N THR A 666 41.70 -18.17 0.62
CA THR A 666 42.43 -18.21 1.90
C THR A 666 43.89 -18.63 1.68
N LYS A 667 44.16 -19.60 0.80
CA LYS A 667 45.52 -20.00 0.38
C LYS A 667 46.29 -18.82 -0.25
N ARG A 668 45.63 -17.95 -1.02
CA ARG A 668 46.22 -16.75 -1.65
C ARG A 668 46.44 -15.59 -0.67
N ASP A 669 45.40 -15.19 0.04
CA ASP A 669 45.38 -13.96 0.83
C ASP A 669 45.99 -14.15 2.24
N ARG A 670 45.98 -15.39 2.74
CA ARG A 670 46.35 -15.74 4.12
C ARG A 670 47.05 -17.10 4.19
N SER A 671 48.10 -17.29 3.39
CA SER A 671 48.84 -18.56 3.29
C SER A 671 49.41 -19.10 4.62
N SER A 672 49.55 -18.24 5.64
CA SER A 672 50.00 -18.63 6.99
C SER A 672 48.88 -19.13 7.93
N ASP A 673 47.59 -19.02 7.56
CA ASP A 673 46.43 -19.41 8.37
C ASP A 673 46.10 -20.91 8.19
N THR A 674 47.04 -21.77 8.64
CA THR A 674 46.99 -23.24 8.44
C THR A 674 45.77 -23.91 9.06
N ILE A 675 45.22 -23.35 10.16
CA ILE A 675 44.01 -23.87 10.82
C ILE A 675 42.80 -23.67 9.91
N LYS A 676 42.58 -22.45 9.42
CA LYS A 676 41.43 -22.14 8.56
C LYS A 676 41.50 -22.85 7.21
N ILE A 677 42.71 -23.02 6.67
CA ILE A 677 42.95 -23.81 5.46
C ILE A 677 42.58 -25.28 5.72
N GLY A 678 43.01 -25.87 6.85
CA GLY A 678 42.64 -27.23 7.24
C GLY A 678 41.13 -27.42 7.44
N ASP A 679 40.45 -26.47 8.09
CA ASP A 679 39.00 -26.51 8.28
C ASP A 679 38.23 -26.47 6.96
N LEU A 680 38.64 -25.59 6.03
CA LEU A 680 38.01 -25.48 4.71
C LEU A 680 38.31 -26.71 3.84
N GLN A 681 39.50 -27.28 3.94
CA GLN A 681 39.85 -28.55 3.26
C GLN A 681 38.97 -29.69 3.78
N GLY A 682 38.88 -29.87 5.10
CA GLY A 682 38.03 -30.92 5.69
C GLY A 682 36.53 -30.73 5.43
N GLN A 683 36.07 -29.48 5.24
CA GLN A 683 34.72 -29.21 4.75
C GLN A 683 34.57 -29.58 3.27
N LEU A 684 35.54 -29.25 2.43
CA LEU A 684 35.52 -29.58 1.01
C LEU A 684 35.53 -31.10 0.79
N ASP A 685 36.36 -31.85 1.52
CA ASP A 685 36.42 -33.32 1.46
C ASP A 685 35.10 -33.98 1.91
N TYR A 686 34.43 -33.40 2.91
CA TYR A 686 33.11 -33.86 3.33
C TYR A 686 32.05 -33.63 2.26
N LEU A 687 32.09 -32.48 1.58
CA LEU A 687 31.12 -32.11 0.54
C LEU A 687 31.35 -32.91 -0.74
N SER A 688 32.60 -33.09 -1.17
CA SER A 688 32.95 -33.88 -2.37
C SER A 688 32.53 -35.35 -2.22
N GLY A 689 32.60 -35.92 -1.02
CA GLY A 689 32.11 -37.27 -0.72
C GLY A 689 30.60 -37.49 -0.94
N HIS A 690 29.83 -36.44 -1.22
CA HIS A 690 28.41 -36.50 -1.59
C HIS A 690 28.17 -36.24 -3.09
N THR A 691 29.23 -36.10 -3.89
CA THR A 691 29.20 -35.81 -5.33
C THR A 691 30.05 -36.82 -6.09
N GLU A 692 29.98 -36.81 -7.42
CA GLU A 692 30.87 -37.62 -8.29
C GLU A 692 32.25 -36.95 -8.52
N GLN A 693 32.43 -35.70 -8.09
CA GLN A 693 33.66 -34.92 -8.28
C GLN A 693 34.49 -34.92 -7.00
N ASP A 694 35.80 -35.11 -7.14
CA ASP A 694 36.73 -35.12 -6.00
C ASP A 694 37.08 -33.70 -5.54
N SER A 695 37.53 -33.55 -4.29
CA SER A 695 37.84 -32.23 -3.70
C SER A 695 38.94 -31.47 -4.47
N ASP A 696 39.91 -32.20 -5.05
CA ASP A 696 40.98 -31.64 -5.88
C ASP A 696 40.44 -31.01 -7.18
N GLU A 697 39.38 -31.59 -7.77
CA GLU A 697 38.78 -31.07 -9.00
C GLU A 697 38.08 -29.72 -8.75
N PHE A 698 37.34 -29.63 -7.63
CA PHE A 698 36.71 -28.36 -7.21
C PHE A 698 37.74 -27.29 -6.90
N GLU A 699 38.81 -27.65 -6.18
CA GLU A 699 39.88 -26.69 -5.86
C GLU A 699 40.56 -26.16 -7.12
N LYS A 700 40.88 -27.05 -8.06
CA LYS A 700 41.49 -26.66 -9.34
C LYS A 700 40.58 -25.72 -10.13
N ALA A 701 39.31 -26.09 -10.31
CA ALA A 701 38.35 -25.30 -11.07
C ALA A 701 38.16 -23.88 -10.49
N GLU A 702 38.00 -23.77 -9.16
CA GLU A 702 37.78 -22.46 -8.53
C GLU A 702 39.06 -21.63 -8.41
N THR A 703 40.23 -22.26 -8.34
CA THR A 703 41.52 -21.56 -8.43
C THR A 703 41.70 -20.91 -9.81
N GLU A 704 41.36 -21.63 -10.88
CA GLU A 704 41.38 -21.10 -12.25
C GLU A 704 40.40 -19.92 -12.40
N ARG A 705 39.16 -20.07 -11.91
CA ARG A 705 38.17 -18.97 -11.93
C ARG A 705 38.63 -17.73 -11.16
N MET A 706 39.21 -17.92 -9.98
CA MET A 706 39.78 -16.82 -9.19
C MET A 706 40.96 -16.14 -9.92
N ASN A 707 41.81 -16.91 -10.59
CA ASN A 707 42.92 -16.37 -11.38
C ASN A 707 42.42 -15.56 -12.59
N ASN A 708 41.27 -15.93 -13.15
CA ASN A 708 40.59 -15.20 -14.23
C ASN A 708 39.85 -13.95 -13.73
N GLY A 709 39.89 -13.63 -12.43
CA GLY A 709 39.27 -12.44 -11.86
C GLY A 709 37.76 -12.58 -11.61
N GLU A 710 37.21 -13.79 -11.71
CA GLU A 710 35.80 -14.04 -11.41
C GLU A 710 35.53 -13.98 -9.90
N PRO A 711 34.46 -13.30 -9.44
CA PRO A 711 34.17 -13.18 -8.02
C PRO A 711 33.57 -14.45 -7.42
N LEU A 712 33.76 -14.64 -6.10
CA LEU A 712 33.13 -15.70 -5.32
C LEU A 712 31.62 -15.76 -5.57
N GLN A 713 31.14 -16.92 -5.99
CA GLN A 713 29.72 -17.24 -6.10
C GLN A 713 29.28 -18.03 -4.86
N THR A 714 28.15 -17.71 -4.24
CA THR A 714 27.61 -18.60 -3.19
C THR A 714 27.06 -19.87 -3.82
N ALA A 715 26.85 -20.94 -3.03
CA ALA A 715 26.26 -22.20 -3.52
C ALA A 715 24.97 -21.98 -4.34
N ARG A 716 24.00 -21.24 -3.79
CA ARG A 716 22.78 -20.88 -4.52
C ARG A 716 23.01 -20.09 -5.82
N GLN A 717 24.12 -19.38 -5.94
CA GLN A 717 24.44 -18.51 -7.09
C GLN A 717 25.07 -19.35 -8.18
N TYR A 718 26.00 -20.21 -7.79
CA TYR A 718 26.57 -21.24 -8.63
C TYR A 718 25.47 -22.11 -9.25
N ARG A 719 24.52 -22.58 -8.42
CA ARG A 719 23.36 -23.35 -8.89
C ARG A 719 22.49 -22.62 -9.92
N LEU A 720 22.30 -21.31 -9.77
CA LEU A 720 21.47 -20.50 -10.68
C LEU A 720 22.24 -20.01 -11.92
N ASN A 721 23.56 -19.88 -11.83
CA ASN A 721 24.40 -19.41 -12.93
C ASN A 721 24.69 -20.50 -13.96
N VAL A 722 24.59 -21.77 -13.55
CA VAL A 722 24.46 -22.90 -14.48
C VAL A 722 23.26 -22.70 -15.43
N ASP A 723 22.30 -21.81 -15.12
CA ASP A 723 21.12 -21.47 -15.94
C ASP A 723 21.20 -20.12 -16.76
N GLY A 724 22.32 -19.37 -16.78
CA GLY A 724 22.76 -18.33 -17.77
C GLY A 724 21.95 -17.04 -18.14
N SER A 725 22.51 -15.81 -17.93
CA SER A 725 22.45 -14.58 -18.83
C SER A 725 22.98 -13.25 -18.19
N GLU A 726 23.75 -12.41 -18.93
CA GLU A 726 24.43 -11.12 -18.53
C GLU A 726 24.26 -9.97 -19.58
N GLU A 727 24.41 -8.67 -19.19
CA GLU A 727 24.52 -7.50 -20.10
C GLU A 727 25.27 -6.26 -19.48
N ALA A 728 25.96 -5.43 -20.29
CA ALA A 728 26.89 -4.33 -19.92
C ALA A 728 26.57 -2.93 -20.56
N THR A 729 27.15 -1.82 -20.09
CA THR A 729 26.91 -0.39 -20.48
C THR A 729 28.19 0.44 -20.80
N PRO A 730 28.11 1.60 -21.50
CA PRO A 730 29.13 2.67 -21.36
C PRO A 730 28.68 4.18 -21.37
N ASP A 731 29.26 4.90 -20.37
CA ASP A 731 30.04 6.18 -20.27
C ASP A 731 29.62 7.48 -20.97
N SER A 732 30.10 8.69 -20.52
CA SER A 732 29.57 10.01 -20.09
C SER A 732 30.26 11.29 -20.71
N SER A 733 29.82 11.87 -21.84
CA SER A 733 30.48 13.08 -22.42
C SER A 733 29.59 13.98 -23.29
N GLN A 734 28.29 14.12 -22.97
CA GLN A 734 27.37 15.04 -23.68
C GLN A 734 26.72 16.11 -22.80
N GLN A 735 27.22 16.31 -21.58
CA GLN A 735 26.52 17.12 -20.56
C GLN A 735 26.56 18.64 -20.75
N ASP A 736 27.42 19.21 -21.61
CA ASP A 736 27.71 20.65 -21.56
C ASP A 736 27.03 21.54 -22.61
N ALA A 737 26.13 21.03 -23.47
CA ALA A 737 25.63 21.81 -24.63
C ALA A 737 24.16 22.29 -24.60
N MET A 738 23.38 22.12 -23.52
CA MET A 738 21.90 22.20 -23.61
C MET A 738 21.18 23.27 -22.78
N LEU A 739 21.91 24.22 -22.18
CA LEU A 739 21.34 25.38 -21.50
C LEU A 739 21.22 26.55 -22.48
N ASN A 740 20.05 26.73 -23.11
CA ASN A 740 19.44 28.05 -23.42
C ASN A 740 18.16 27.92 -24.28
N ALA A 741 17.00 28.26 -23.71
CA ALA A 741 15.95 29.10 -24.33
C ALA A 741 14.66 29.07 -23.49
N GLY A 742 14.18 30.24 -23.06
CA GLY A 742 12.93 30.40 -22.31
C GLY A 742 11.67 30.52 -23.18
N ASN A 743 10.51 30.31 -22.55
CA ASN A 743 9.25 31.07 -22.68
C ASN A 743 8.19 30.52 -21.69
N ASP A 744 7.41 31.42 -21.07
CA ASP A 744 6.30 31.16 -20.14
C ASP A 744 5.12 30.48 -20.87
N TYR A 745 4.63 29.34 -20.38
CA TYR A 745 3.45 28.63 -20.93
C TYR A 745 2.21 28.85 -20.03
N SER A 746 1.13 29.42 -20.57
CA SER A 746 -0.20 29.49 -19.91
C SER A 746 -1.14 28.46 -20.53
N LEU A 747 -1.80 27.62 -19.73
CA LEU A 747 -2.49 26.40 -20.19
C LEU A 747 -3.94 26.26 -19.68
N LEU A 748 -4.84 25.80 -20.56
CA LEU A 748 -6.23 25.41 -20.26
C LEU A 748 -6.36 24.08 -19.51
N SER A 749 -7.49 23.90 -18.83
CA SER A 749 -7.99 22.59 -18.38
C SER A 749 -8.27 21.65 -19.56
N GLY A 750 -7.55 20.52 -19.61
CA GLY A 750 -7.97 19.34 -20.36
C GLY A 750 -7.16 18.94 -21.59
N ASN A 751 -6.04 19.61 -21.92
CA ASN A 751 -4.92 19.06 -22.72
C ASN A 751 -3.83 20.14 -22.91
N ALA A 752 -2.67 19.95 -22.30
CA ALA A 752 -1.52 20.85 -22.34
C ALA A 752 -0.32 20.21 -23.05
N GLN A 753 0.51 21.01 -23.73
CA GLN A 753 1.69 20.50 -24.46
C GLN A 753 2.98 21.11 -23.91
N ILE A 754 3.96 20.25 -23.65
CA ILE A 754 5.32 20.63 -23.24
C ILE A 754 6.22 20.48 -24.45
N THR A 755 7.06 21.50 -24.74
CA THR A 755 8.07 21.41 -25.81
C THR A 755 9.46 21.76 -25.29
N VAL A 756 10.46 20.97 -25.69
CA VAL A 756 11.85 21.05 -25.23
C VAL A 756 12.78 21.01 -26.44
N LYS A 757 13.62 22.03 -26.62
CA LYS A 757 14.68 22.04 -27.63
C LYS A 757 15.89 21.27 -27.12
N ALA A 758 16.05 20.05 -27.59
CA ALA A 758 17.13 19.14 -27.22
C ALA A 758 17.61 18.33 -28.43
N PRO A 759 18.89 17.90 -28.52
CA PRO A 759 19.38 17.03 -29.58
C PRO A 759 18.59 15.73 -29.68
N GLN A 760 18.49 15.16 -30.88
CA GLN A 760 17.77 13.90 -31.13
C GLN A 760 18.44 12.68 -30.47
N ASN A 761 19.74 12.74 -30.18
CA ASN A 761 20.52 11.62 -29.65
C ASN A 761 20.41 11.43 -28.12
N ILE A 762 19.53 12.18 -27.45
CA ILE A 762 19.20 11.98 -26.03
C ILE A 762 18.35 10.71 -25.89
N LYS A 763 18.72 9.83 -24.96
CA LYS A 763 18.06 8.52 -24.75
C LYS A 763 16.64 8.66 -24.19
N GLU A 764 16.44 9.63 -23.29
CA GLU A 764 15.12 9.91 -22.71
C GLU A 764 14.99 11.39 -22.39
N VAL A 765 13.92 12.03 -22.85
CA VAL A 765 13.49 13.34 -22.36
C VAL A 765 12.16 13.13 -21.64
N SER A 766 12.05 13.55 -20.39
CA SER A 766 10.86 13.32 -19.57
C SER A 766 10.51 14.58 -18.78
N ALA A 767 9.24 14.96 -18.72
CA ALA A 767 8.74 16.03 -17.87
C ALA A 767 8.21 15.46 -16.56
N ILE A 768 8.53 16.10 -15.44
CA ILE A 768 7.95 15.84 -14.13
C ILE A 768 6.97 16.98 -13.83
N LEU A 769 5.69 16.65 -13.81
CA LEU A 769 4.58 17.56 -13.53
C LEU A 769 4.53 17.90 -12.02
N PRO A 770 3.78 18.94 -11.60
CA PRO A 770 3.72 19.37 -10.20
C PRO A 770 3.16 18.34 -9.22
N ASP A 771 2.33 17.42 -9.71
CA ASP A 771 1.79 16.29 -8.96
C ASP A 771 2.80 15.13 -8.81
N GLY A 772 4.00 15.29 -9.37
CA GLY A 772 5.08 14.31 -9.37
C GLY A 772 4.99 13.28 -10.51
N THR A 773 3.96 13.36 -11.37
CA THR A 773 3.80 12.48 -12.52
C THR A 773 4.94 12.72 -13.52
N GLN A 774 5.62 11.65 -13.94
CA GLN A 774 6.67 11.71 -14.96
C GLN A 774 6.09 11.29 -16.32
N THR A 775 6.19 12.16 -17.31
CA THR A 775 5.66 11.95 -18.66
C THR A 775 6.80 11.98 -19.68
N PRO A 776 7.03 10.93 -20.47
CA PRO A 776 8.07 10.93 -21.50
C PRO A 776 7.69 11.83 -22.68
N LEU A 777 8.67 12.56 -23.22
CA LEU A 777 8.55 13.35 -24.44
C LEU A 777 8.97 12.53 -25.66
N SER A 778 8.32 12.78 -26.78
CA SER A 778 8.61 12.17 -28.08
C SER A 778 9.26 13.19 -29.01
N TRP A 779 10.21 12.76 -29.85
CA TRP A 779 10.88 13.63 -30.81
C TRP A 779 9.97 13.99 -31.99
N ASN A 780 9.77 15.28 -32.26
CA ASN A 780 9.10 15.77 -33.47
C ASN A 780 10.15 16.16 -34.53
N GLY A 781 10.31 15.30 -35.53
CA GLY A 781 11.31 15.47 -36.59
C GLY A 781 11.10 16.69 -37.51
N LYS A 782 9.87 17.21 -37.65
CA LYS A 782 9.60 18.41 -38.47
C LYS A 782 9.96 19.71 -37.73
N ALA A 783 9.65 19.76 -36.44
CA ALA A 783 9.91 20.94 -35.60
C ALA A 783 11.29 20.93 -34.92
N ARG A 784 12.05 19.82 -35.05
CA ARG A 784 13.36 19.59 -34.42
C ARG A 784 13.35 19.87 -32.90
N GLN A 785 12.32 19.37 -32.21
CA GLN A 785 12.14 19.51 -30.76
C GLN A 785 11.43 18.29 -30.17
N TRP A 786 11.59 18.07 -28.87
CA TRP A 786 10.88 17.04 -28.11
C TRP A 786 9.56 17.58 -27.57
N GLU A 787 8.49 16.80 -27.62
CA GLU A 787 7.16 17.22 -27.17
C GLU A 787 6.37 16.12 -26.45
N THR A 788 5.53 16.50 -25.50
CA THR A 788 4.49 15.61 -24.94
C THR A 788 3.22 16.38 -24.63
N GLY A 789 2.09 15.72 -24.82
CA GLY A 789 0.82 16.14 -24.23
C GLY A 789 0.71 15.68 -22.78
N PHE A 790 -0.05 16.41 -21.96
CA PHE A 790 -0.47 15.98 -20.64
C PHE A 790 -1.83 16.61 -20.28
N ASP A 791 -2.63 15.90 -19.48
CA ASP A 791 -3.92 16.40 -19.03
C ASP A 791 -3.77 17.13 -17.69
N VAL A 792 -4.18 18.40 -17.64
CA VAL A 792 -4.34 19.14 -16.38
C VAL A 792 -5.69 18.74 -15.77
N PRO A 793 -5.73 18.12 -14.57
CA PRO A 793 -6.98 17.72 -13.95
C PRO A 793 -7.92 18.90 -13.70
N THR A 794 -9.24 18.70 -13.87
CA THR A 794 -10.26 19.76 -13.72
C THR A 794 -10.42 20.30 -12.30
N TYR A 795 -9.79 19.67 -11.31
CA TYR A 795 -9.76 20.09 -9.91
C TYR A 795 -8.45 20.82 -9.53
N THR A 796 -7.52 21.00 -10.49
CA THR A 796 -6.28 21.74 -10.27
C THR A 796 -6.62 23.19 -9.97
N ARG A 797 -6.13 23.73 -8.85
CA ARG A 797 -6.39 25.12 -8.47
C ARG A 797 -5.67 26.08 -9.43
N ASP A 798 -6.25 27.24 -9.67
CA ASP A 798 -5.58 28.30 -10.43
C ASP A 798 -4.27 28.70 -9.75
N GLY A 799 -3.21 28.89 -10.53
CA GLY A 799 -1.90 29.27 -9.98
C GLY A 799 -0.73 29.00 -10.91
N ARG A 800 0.46 29.45 -10.49
CA ARG A 800 1.75 29.14 -11.15
C ARG A 800 2.31 27.83 -10.62
N TYR A 801 2.79 27.01 -11.54
CA TYR A 801 3.31 25.68 -11.30
C TYR A 801 4.65 25.51 -12.03
N ASN A 802 5.49 24.60 -11.56
CA ASN A 802 6.79 24.32 -12.17
C ASN A 802 6.82 22.87 -12.66
N VAL A 803 7.16 22.67 -13.94
CA VAL A 803 7.49 21.36 -14.50
C VAL A 803 9.00 21.19 -14.49
N ALA A 804 9.49 20.05 -14.02
CA ALA A 804 10.90 19.72 -14.14
C ALA A 804 11.16 18.85 -15.37
N ILE A 805 11.93 19.33 -16.33
CA ILE A 805 12.38 18.53 -17.47
C ILE A 805 13.64 17.78 -17.08
N VAL A 806 13.61 16.46 -17.18
CA VAL A 806 14.74 15.56 -16.97
C VAL A 806 15.16 14.98 -18.30
N MET A 807 16.41 15.17 -18.66
CA MET A 807 17.01 14.59 -19.86
C MET A 807 18.05 13.55 -19.45
N VAL A 808 18.00 12.40 -20.08
CA VAL A 808 18.88 11.27 -19.86
C VAL A 808 19.62 11.03 -21.16
N ASP A 809 20.93 11.27 -21.15
CA ASP A 809 21.77 10.90 -22.29
C ASP A 809 21.87 9.37 -22.42
N TYR A 810 22.43 8.85 -23.51
CA TYR A 810 22.59 7.40 -23.70
C TYR A 810 23.52 6.72 -22.68
N LYS A 811 24.25 7.56 -21.93
CA LYS A 811 25.27 7.24 -20.95
C LYS A 811 24.65 7.14 -19.55
N GLY A 812 23.36 7.48 -19.41
CA GLY A 812 22.56 7.40 -18.19
C GLY A 812 22.62 8.64 -17.31
N ASN A 813 23.36 9.68 -17.71
CA ASN A 813 23.48 10.92 -16.96
C ASN A 813 22.18 11.71 -17.03
N ARG A 814 21.74 12.22 -15.89
CA ARG A 814 20.47 12.95 -15.78
C ARG A 814 20.72 14.43 -15.56
N THR A 815 20.21 15.25 -16.47
CA THR A 815 20.25 16.71 -16.35
C THR A 815 18.84 17.23 -16.16
N ARG A 816 18.64 18.14 -15.18
CA ARG A 816 17.32 18.64 -14.78
C ARG A 816 17.19 20.14 -15.04
N TYR A 817 16.11 20.53 -15.68
CA TYR A 817 15.71 21.92 -15.94
C TYR A 817 14.34 22.20 -15.35
N THR A 818 14.06 23.46 -15.02
CA THR A 818 12.75 23.88 -14.51
C THR A 818 12.07 24.78 -15.53
N MET A 819 10.86 24.41 -15.92
CA MET A 819 10.00 25.16 -16.84
C MET A 819 8.75 25.63 -16.07
N PRO A 820 8.55 26.94 -15.88
CA PRO A 820 7.35 27.46 -15.24
C PRO A 820 6.13 27.38 -16.19
N PHE A 821 4.94 27.15 -15.63
CA PHE A 821 3.66 27.25 -16.34
C PHE A 821 2.56 27.79 -15.42
N SER A 822 1.47 28.33 -15.98
CA SER A 822 0.32 28.84 -15.22
C SER A 822 -0.97 28.14 -15.62
N VAL A 823 -1.78 27.75 -14.63
CA VAL A 823 -3.12 27.14 -14.81
C VAL A 823 -4.17 28.17 -14.39
N ASP A 824 -5.15 28.42 -15.25
CA ASP A 824 -6.24 29.38 -15.01
C ASP A 824 -7.58 28.79 -15.49
N THR A 825 -8.48 28.48 -14.54
CA THR A 825 -9.75 27.77 -14.75
C THR A 825 -11.00 28.64 -14.53
N GLN A 826 -10.87 29.95 -14.27
CA GLN A 826 -12.02 30.83 -14.06
C GLN A 826 -12.80 31.09 -15.36
N LYS A 827 -14.14 31.00 -15.29
CA LYS A 827 -15.03 31.42 -16.37
C LYS A 827 -15.07 32.94 -16.46
N ALA A 828 -14.88 33.45 -17.67
CA ALA A 828 -14.79 34.88 -17.95
C ALA A 828 -16.13 35.45 -18.43
N ALA A 829 -16.56 36.54 -17.78
CA ALA A 829 -17.57 37.52 -18.17
C ALA A 829 -18.99 37.41 -17.58
N THR A 830 -19.49 38.58 -17.19
CA THR A 830 -20.88 38.88 -16.85
C THR A 830 -21.47 39.80 -17.93
N LEU A 831 -22.67 39.52 -18.41
CA LEU A 831 -23.30 40.25 -19.53
C LEU A 831 -23.83 41.62 -19.10
N SER A 832 -23.75 42.66 -19.95
CA SER A 832 -24.23 44.01 -19.61
C SER A 832 -25.24 44.68 -20.55
N ASP A 833 -25.33 44.43 -21.87
CA ASP A 833 -26.48 44.93 -22.67
C ASP A 833 -26.51 44.44 -24.14
N ILE A 834 -27.70 44.43 -24.78
CA ILE A 834 -27.87 44.37 -26.25
C ILE A 834 -28.89 45.45 -26.64
N GLY A 835 -28.50 46.44 -27.45
CA GLY A 835 -29.42 47.50 -27.89
C GLY A 835 -29.07 48.14 -29.24
N GLY A 836 -30.08 48.52 -30.01
CA GLY A 836 -29.95 49.24 -31.29
C GLY A 836 -31.29 49.51 -31.98
N ASN A 837 -31.29 50.36 -33.02
CA ASN A 837 -32.48 50.69 -33.82
C ASN A 837 -32.85 49.56 -34.80
N SER A 838 -34.07 49.61 -35.38
CA SER A 838 -34.73 48.50 -36.11
C SER A 838 -33.96 47.83 -37.25
N ASN A 839 -32.93 48.48 -37.82
CA ASN A 839 -32.15 47.95 -38.95
C ASN A 839 -30.66 47.70 -38.63
N LEU A 840 -30.14 48.25 -37.52
CA LEU A 840 -28.72 48.15 -37.17
C LEU A 840 -28.58 47.98 -35.65
N TRP A 841 -28.07 46.82 -35.25
CA TRP A 841 -27.84 46.49 -33.85
C TRP A 841 -26.39 46.75 -33.45
N ASN A 842 -26.19 47.31 -32.26
CA ASN A 842 -24.86 47.40 -31.66
C ASN A 842 -24.69 46.26 -30.66
N LEU A 843 -23.95 45.23 -31.06
CA LEU A 843 -23.56 44.18 -30.12
C LEU A 843 -22.47 44.73 -29.21
N ARG A 844 -22.70 44.65 -27.90
CA ARG A 844 -21.77 45.11 -26.87
C ARG A 844 -21.59 44.04 -25.81
N LEU A 845 -20.36 43.82 -25.37
CA LEU A 845 -20.03 42.86 -24.34
C LEU A 845 -18.92 43.41 -23.46
N VAL A 846 -19.16 43.51 -22.16
CA VAL A 846 -18.13 43.84 -21.17
C VAL A 846 -17.61 42.54 -20.55
N CYS A 847 -16.30 42.39 -20.50
CA CYS A 847 -15.60 41.27 -19.92
C CYS A 847 -14.85 41.74 -18.66
N ASP A 848 -15.07 41.03 -17.55
CA ASP A 848 -14.42 41.31 -16.26
C ASP A 848 -12.93 40.87 -16.22
N THR A 849 -12.48 40.14 -17.26
CA THR A 849 -11.10 39.69 -17.44
C THR A 849 -10.58 40.01 -18.86
N PRO A 850 -9.25 40.12 -19.08
CA PRO A 850 -8.71 40.52 -20.38
C PRO A 850 -8.94 39.44 -21.46
N ALA A 851 -9.91 39.68 -22.36
CA ALA A 851 -10.18 38.80 -23.48
C ALA A 851 -9.23 39.05 -24.67
N THR A 852 -8.85 37.98 -25.38
CA THR A 852 -8.04 38.05 -26.61
C THR A 852 -8.92 38.17 -27.85
N SER A 853 -10.05 37.46 -27.89
CA SER A 853 -11.05 37.61 -28.95
C SER A 853 -12.46 37.32 -28.44
N VAL A 854 -13.45 37.96 -29.05
CA VAL A 854 -14.87 37.76 -28.75
C VAL A 854 -15.63 37.59 -30.06
N THR A 855 -16.31 36.46 -30.24
CA THR A 855 -17.14 36.20 -31.44
C THR A 855 -18.61 36.12 -31.05
N ALA A 856 -19.46 36.89 -31.71
CA ALA A 856 -20.90 36.81 -31.58
C ALA A 856 -21.49 35.97 -32.72
N SER A 857 -22.31 34.97 -32.41
CA SER A 857 -22.98 34.10 -33.37
C SER A 857 -24.48 34.31 -33.30
N LEU A 858 -25.03 34.88 -34.37
CA LEU A 858 -26.47 35.06 -34.61
C LEU A 858 -26.97 33.95 -35.55
N PRO A 859 -28.29 33.68 -35.61
CA PRO A 859 -28.84 32.64 -36.49
C PRO A 859 -28.50 32.81 -37.98
N TRP A 860 -28.22 34.04 -38.43
CA TRP A 860 -27.90 34.35 -39.82
C TRP A 860 -26.43 34.70 -40.08
N LYS A 861 -25.62 34.98 -39.03
CA LYS A 861 -24.22 35.42 -39.22
C LYS A 861 -23.40 35.32 -37.92
N SER A 862 -22.14 34.92 -38.03
CA SER A 862 -21.16 35.04 -36.94
C SER A 862 -20.18 36.18 -37.24
N VAL A 863 -19.89 37.01 -36.25
CA VAL A 863 -19.00 38.17 -36.36
C VAL A 863 -18.06 38.26 -35.17
N GLU A 864 -16.80 38.58 -35.42
CA GLU A 864 -15.84 38.92 -34.36
C GLU A 864 -16.03 40.39 -33.95
N LEU A 865 -16.08 40.63 -32.62
CA LEU A 865 -16.25 41.95 -32.03
C LEU A 865 -14.88 42.63 -31.84
N THR A 866 -14.86 43.95 -31.98
CA THR A 866 -13.63 44.74 -31.84
C THR A 866 -13.52 45.27 -30.41
N ALA A 867 -12.33 45.19 -29.82
CA ALA A 867 -12.05 45.79 -28.52
C ALA A 867 -12.16 47.32 -28.60
N GLN A 868 -12.88 47.96 -27.68
CA GLN A 868 -13.05 49.41 -27.64
C GLN A 868 -12.23 50.05 -26.52
N THR A 869 -12.40 49.62 -25.25
CA THR A 869 -11.63 50.07 -24.05
C THR A 869 -11.81 49.10 -22.86
N ASN A 870 -10.94 49.10 -21.84
CA ASN A 870 -11.00 48.34 -20.56
C ASN A 870 -12.06 47.20 -20.47
N GLY A 871 -11.80 46.08 -21.13
CA GLY A 871 -12.63 44.87 -21.04
C GLY A 871 -13.85 44.84 -21.96
N GLU A 872 -14.11 45.89 -22.74
CA GLU A 872 -15.31 46.03 -23.56
C GLU A 872 -15.07 45.76 -25.05
N PHE A 873 -15.97 44.97 -25.65
CA PHE A 873 -15.97 44.56 -27.05
C PHE A 873 -17.30 44.92 -27.71
N GLY A 874 -17.25 45.45 -28.93
CA GLY A 874 -18.49 45.75 -29.65
C GLY A 874 -18.34 45.88 -31.15
N ARG A 875 -19.46 45.69 -31.86
CA ARG A 875 -19.53 45.84 -33.32
C ARG A 875 -20.98 46.08 -33.80
N PRO A 876 -21.21 47.04 -34.71
CA PRO A 876 -22.50 47.20 -35.38
C PRO A 876 -22.78 46.05 -36.36
N ILE A 877 -24.02 45.58 -36.43
CA ILE A 877 -24.46 44.56 -37.39
C ILE A 877 -25.85 44.87 -37.95
N GLU A 878 -26.01 44.70 -39.26
CA GLU A 878 -27.30 44.83 -39.94
C GLU A 878 -28.20 43.62 -39.69
N VAL A 879 -29.48 43.88 -39.44
CA VAL A 879 -30.50 42.85 -39.25
C VAL A 879 -31.28 42.65 -40.54
N PRO A 880 -31.20 41.46 -41.18
CA PRO A 880 -31.97 41.17 -42.38
C PRO A 880 -33.48 41.30 -42.12
N LYS A 881 -34.25 41.83 -43.09
CA LYS A 881 -35.71 42.02 -42.99
C LYS A 881 -36.48 40.79 -42.47
N ALA A 882 -36.00 39.57 -42.79
CA ALA A 882 -36.61 38.32 -42.34
C ALA A 882 -36.55 38.06 -40.82
N TRP A 883 -35.67 38.76 -40.10
CA TRP A 883 -35.42 38.62 -38.67
C TRP A 883 -35.83 39.85 -37.85
N GLN A 884 -36.39 40.88 -38.49
CA GLN A 884 -36.89 42.06 -37.80
C GLN A 884 -38.19 41.72 -37.04
N GLY A 885 -38.26 42.06 -35.74
CA GLY A 885 -39.42 41.83 -34.89
C GLY A 885 -39.68 40.36 -34.49
N ARG A 886 -38.67 39.49 -34.60
CA ARG A 886 -38.73 38.10 -34.13
C ARG A 886 -37.80 37.90 -32.95
N ASP A 887 -38.21 37.13 -31.96
CA ASP A 887 -37.35 36.70 -30.84
C ASP A 887 -36.28 35.70 -31.30
N GLY A 888 -35.15 35.68 -30.60
CA GLY A 888 -34.09 34.70 -30.83
C GLY A 888 -32.94 34.78 -29.84
N LYS A 889 -31.82 34.09 -30.12
CA LYS A 889 -30.65 34.03 -29.24
C LYS A 889 -29.35 34.40 -29.93
N VAL A 890 -28.56 35.28 -29.33
CA VAL A 890 -27.17 35.55 -29.72
C VAL A 890 -26.24 34.73 -28.83
N ARG A 891 -25.33 33.97 -29.43
CA ARG A 891 -24.28 33.23 -28.69
C ARG A 891 -22.94 33.95 -28.80
N PHE A 892 -22.44 34.47 -27.70
CA PHE A 892 -21.09 35.00 -27.60
C PHE A 892 -20.11 33.90 -27.19
N VAL A 893 -18.97 33.84 -27.87
CA VAL A 893 -17.84 32.98 -27.58
C VAL A 893 -16.65 33.87 -27.26
N ILE A 894 -16.28 33.93 -25.99
CA ILE A 894 -15.18 34.74 -25.47
C ILE A 894 -13.97 33.85 -25.34
N THR A 895 -12.83 34.28 -25.87
CA THR A 895 -11.54 33.61 -25.73
C THR A 895 -10.58 34.52 -24.97
N ASP A 896 -10.12 34.11 -23.79
CA ASP A 896 -9.18 34.89 -22.98
C ASP A 896 -7.71 34.73 -23.42
N ARG A 897 -6.76 35.37 -22.71
CA ARG A 897 -5.31 35.26 -22.99
C ARG A 897 -4.73 33.87 -22.71
N ALA A 898 -5.39 33.07 -21.87
CA ALA A 898 -5.08 31.67 -21.63
C ALA A 898 -5.79 30.72 -22.62
N ARG A 899 -6.50 31.27 -23.63
CA ARG A 899 -7.33 30.59 -24.63
C ARG A 899 -8.58 29.89 -24.06
N ASN A 900 -9.01 30.19 -22.83
CA ASN A 900 -10.26 29.68 -22.28
C ASN A 900 -11.45 30.19 -23.10
N ARG A 901 -12.33 29.27 -23.53
CA ARG A 901 -13.55 29.61 -24.27
C ARG A 901 -14.76 29.62 -23.35
N THR A 902 -15.35 30.79 -23.13
CA THR A 902 -16.62 30.93 -22.41
C THR A 902 -17.73 31.20 -23.42
N GLN A 903 -18.83 30.45 -23.32
CA GLN A 903 -20.02 30.67 -24.13
C GLN A 903 -21.13 31.30 -23.29
N ILE A 904 -21.71 32.37 -23.80
CA ILE A 904 -22.85 33.07 -23.19
C ILE A 904 -23.95 33.18 -24.25
N GLU A 905 -25.17 32.79 -23.90
CA GLU A 905 -26.34 32.98 -24.76
C GLU A 905 -27.21 34.09 -24.18
N VAL A 906 -27.66 34.99 -25.05
CA VAL A 906 -28.52 36.11 -24.69
C VAL A 906 -29.74 36.09 -25.58
N ASP A 907 -30.90 36.06 -24.94
CA ASP A 907 -32.18 36.16 -25.63
C ASP A 907 -32.42 37.62 -26.03
N TRP A 908 -32.83 37.85 -27.27
CA TRP A 908 -33.37 39.14 -27.70
C TRP A 908 -34.87 38.99 -27.99
N ARG A 909 -35.59 40.09 -27.82
CA ARG A 909 -37.00 40.25 -28.16
C ARG A 909 -37.15 41.38 -29.16
#